data_AF-A0A1Q5SS66-F1
#
_entry.id   AF-A0A1Q5SS66-F1
#
_cell.length_a   1.000
_cell.length_b   1.000
_cell.length_c   1.000
_cell.angle_alpha   90.00
_cell.angle_beta   90.00
_cell.angle_gamma   90.00
#
_symmetry.space_group_name_H-M   'P 1'
#
loop_
_entity.id
_entity.type
_entity.pdbx_description
1 polymer ?
#
loop_
_entity_poly.entity_id
_entity_poly.type
_entity_poly.pdbx_seq_one_letter_code
_entity_poly.pdbx_strand_id
1 'polypeptide(L)'
;MSFAAPIASTFFSRIFRPFSTSAPILSVTPESQARNMSTTTEKATVAAGCFWGVEHLFRKHFGNGKGLLDAKVGYSGGQASSPSYRAVCSGDTGHAEALQISFDPSVVSYRQLLEFFYRMHDATTLNRQGGDIGTQYRSVIFTHGEEQQKIAEEITDKVSKEWYKKPVSTQVVPAGQWWDAEEYHQLYLNKNPAGYECPAHSVSHLNSSTQTLKMSQTGVMSPSLRVWLVPIFIALLGWFLIPRYNDHKAIELLLANNRSALLLASTPQGLLDIDDALVSESNPARTDGTFDHERCARLHNYLVAYGWMTAHEREFDDLHELLSRPSFLELERGQLPMHRFNPELISFMQSIIDPDYKDGLFYWVSDVDMSLADWIFFQEEENFMANKERFVILHASWVEIGSHNVGLVFDQKRNQAAMPIVMENLDSILPVKDHLDMWFPLETMLTNWIHMLRIGKVTASPAEKEYPTAVERLGSWTWHSYSATQVDSAVVAMDRLSAAIEARMSSKSLLTVSRESPLLSDAELDAASVAEECFIRSVLTRVKTPRFKFIAPGLEVPHDASAFAARQKFTDVPRYLDPDWGRIAPPVLIFANTKRTIHFNEEIRWLFFKHHDPIPYTDRDRIPVGLYSEFTHRGEYDVAEEGFRLLLPFTFRPDWNKEGARKSDGSLVSRASVSELFQFGYHPFGGEWRPQRFEKLMDRWRELVESGVWRVGKNGVKGGIDKFQDADYGHWRDYWIPPDW
;
A
#
# COMPACT_ATOMS: atom_id res chain seq x y z
N MET A 1 47.25 -2.20 13.31
CA MET A 1 47.50 -0.99 14.14
C MET A 1 46.26 -0.74 15.00
N SER A 2 46.35 -0.02 16.11
CA SER A 2 45.20 0.16 17.00
C SER A 2 44.16 1.08 16.36
N PHE A 3 42.95 0.58 16.14
CA PHE A 3 41.80 1.42 15.83
C PHE A 3 41.16 1.92 17.13
N ALA A 4 40.68 3.15 17.11
CA ALA A 4 39.89 3.71 18.20
C ALA A 4 38.43 3.27 18.03
N ALA A 5 37.76 2.93 19.12
CA ALA A 5 36.31 2.81 19.12
C ALA A 5 35.69 4.21 18.97
N PRO A 6 34.60 4.37 18.20
CA PRO A 6 33.76 5.56 18.34
C PRO A 6 33.20 5.57 19.76
N ILE A 7 33.36 6.70 20.46
CA ILE A 7 32.81 6.85 21.81
C ILE A 7 31.30 6.99 21.66
N ALA A 8 30.56 5.96 22.11
CA ALA A 8 29.12 6.07 22.25
C ALA A 8 28.80 7.20 23.24
N SER A 9 28.16 8.27 22.77
CA SER A 9 27.59 9.27 23.65
C SER A 9 26.43 8.65 24.43
N THR A 10 26.39 8.88 25.74
CA THR A 10 25.33 8.38 26.62
C THR A 10 24.09 9.26 26.47
N PHE A 11 23.39 9.11 25.34
CA PHE A 11 22.33 10.02 24.87
C PHE A 11 20.90 9.51 25.09
N PHE A 12 20.71 8.22 25.38
CA PHE A 12 19.39 7.66 25.70
C PHE A 12 19.32 7.25 27.17
N SER A 13 18.98 8.21 28.05
CA SER A 13 18.51 7.88 29.40
C SER A 13 17.43 8.85 29.89
N ARG A 14 16.18 8.40 29.75
CA ARG A 14 14.91 9.05 30.17
C ARG A 14 14.41 10.18 29.24
N ILE A 15 13.14 10.53 29.47
CA ILE A 15 12.45 11.83 29.32
C ILE A 15 12.19 12.42 27.89
N PHE A 16 10.96 12.86 27.48
CA PHE A 16 9.63 12.19 27.37
C PHE A 16 8.35 12.98 26.84
N ARG A 17 8.33 14.25 26.40
CA ARG A 17 7.20 14.98 25.70
C ARG A 17 7.74 16.32 25.20
N PRO A 18 7.24 17.00 24.12
CA PRO A 18 7.95 17.44 22.86
C PRO A 18 7.70 18.92 22.35
N PHE A 19 8.19 19.35 21.16
CA PHE A 19 7.66 20.08 19.92
C PHE A 19 7.05 21.54 19.65
N SER A 20 7.70 22.70 19.85
CA SER A 20 7.55 24.10 19.27
C SER A 20 6.26 25.01 19.31
N THR A 21 6.24 26.09 18.45
CA THR A 21 5.26 27.14 17.92
C THR A 21 4.63 28.24 18.82
N SER A 22 4.31 29.48 18.36
CA SER A 22 3.56 30.03 17.17
C SER A 22 4.16 31.33 16.54
N ALA A 23 4.29 31.53 15.20
CA ALA A 23 3.32 31.99 14.14
C ALA A 23 2.95 33.52 14.17
N PRO A 24 2.18 34.19 13.25
CA PRO A 24 1.44 33.75 12.03
C PRO A 24 1.31 34.78 10.81
N ILE A 25 0.42 34.47 9.81
CA ILE A 25 -0.50 35.39 9.01
C ILE A 25 0.07 36.23 7.80
N LEU A 26 -0.63 36.82 6.78
CA LEU A 26 -2.05 37.17 6.40
C LEU A 26 -2.31 37.36 4.84
N SER A 27 -3.48 36.94 4.30
CA SER A 27 -4.31 37.56 3.17
C SER A 27 -3.77 37.68 1.70
N VAL A 28 -4.51 38.01 0.60
CA VAL A 28 -5.86 38.64 0.30
C VAL A 28 -6.54 38.04 -0.99
N THR A 29 -7.83 38.35 -1.26
CA THR A 29 -8.77 37.97 -2.39
C THR A 29 -8.82 39.04 -3.54
N PRO A 30 -9.80 39.19 -4.51
CA PRO A 30 -11.10 38.49 -4.84
C PRO A 30 -11.58 38.33 -6.35
N GLU A 31 -12.77 37.72 -6.57
CA GLU A 31 -13.70 37.74 -7.77
C GLU A 31 -13.25 37.18 -9.16
N SER A 32 -14.08 36.91 -10.20
CA SER A 32 -15.48 36.40 -10.42
C SER A 32 -15.65 36.05 -11.96
N GLN A 33 -16.77 35.72 -12.66
CA GLN A 33 -18.25 35.72 -12.47
C GLN A 33 -18.93 34.68 -13.46
N ALA A 34 -20.24 34.78 -13.83
CA ALA A 34 -21.02 33.67 -14.49
C ALA A 34 -22.06 34.01 -15.61
N ARG A 35 -22.49 33.02 -16.43
CA ARG A 35 -23.78 32.91 -17.20
C ARG A 35 -23.98 31.55 -17.94
N ASN A 36 -25.24 31.18 -18.28
CA ASN A 36 -25.69 29.88 -18.85
C ASN A 36 -26.38 29.97 -20.23
N MET A 37 -26.40 28.87 -21.01
CA MET A 37 -27.49 28.42 -21.93
C MET A 37 -27.29 26.91 -22.29
N SER A 38 -28.28 26.23 -22.91
CA SER A 38 -28.34 24.75 -23.08
C SER A 38 -28.53 24.28 -24.54
N THR A 39 -28.12 23.05 -24.85
CA THR A 39 -27.98 22.49 -26.21
C THR A 39 -28.43 21.02 -26.33
N THR A 40 -28.47 20.46 -27.54
CA THR A 40 -28.70 19.02 -27.81
C THR A 40 -27.39 18.22 -27.81
N THR A 41 -27.46 16.93 -27.45
CA THR A 41 -26.28 16.10 -27.15
C THR A 41 -26.20 14.84 -28.02
N GLU A 42 -25.05 14.60 -28.63
CA GLU A 42 -24.62 13.31 -29.20
C GLU A 42 -23.52 12.65 -28.34
N LYS A 43 -23.27 11.35 -28.56
CA LYS A 43 -22.22 10.57 -27.88
C LYS A 43 -21.17 10.05 -28.85
N ALA A 44 -19.91 10.08 -28.45
CA ALA A 44 -18.77 9.44 -29.10
C ALA A 44 -17.98 8.63 -28.06
N THR A 45 -17.23 7.61 -28.45
CA THR A 45 -16.41 6.84 -27.50
C THR A 45 -15.11 6.36 -28.12
N VAL A 46 -13.98 6.59 -27.43
CA VAL A 46 -12.62 6.35 -27.95
C VAL A 46 -11.66 5.86 -26.86
N ALA A 47 -10.69 5.01 -27.20
CA ALA A 47 -9.64 4.52 -26.31
C ALA A 47 -8.25 4.84 -26.89
N ALA A 48 -7.33 5.39 -26.09
CA ALA A 48 -6.10 6.00 -26.61
C ALA A 48 -4.87 5.89 -25.68
N GLY A 49 -4.82 4.91 -24.77
CA GLY A 49 -3.85 4.86 -23.67
C GLY A 49 -4.48 5.31 -22.36
N CYS A 50 -3.66 5.62 -21.34
CA CYS A 50 -4.12 6.08 -20.01
C CYS A 50 -5.22 7.16 -20.12
N PHE A 51 -6.46 6.80 -19.76
CA PHE A 51 -7.63 7.64 -20.05
C PHE A 51 -7.64 9.03 -19.39
N TRP A 52 -6.81 9.27 -18.36
CA TRP A 52 -6.64 10.58 -17.73
C TRP A 52 -6.10 11.65 -18.69
N GLY A 53 -5.04 11.31 -19.45
CA GLY A 53 -4.49 12.21 -20.47
C GLY A 53 -5.48 12.43 -21.62
N VAL A 54 -6.27 11.40 -21.96
CA VAL A 54 -7.33 11.49 -22.98
C VAL A 54 -8.42 12.47 -22.54
N GLU A 55 -8.98 12.31 -21.34
CA GLU A 55 -9.98 13.25 -20.81
C GLU A 55 -9.43 14.66 -20.71
N HIS A 56 -8.23 14.81 -20.15
CA HIS A 56 -7.58 16.10 -19.98
C HIS A 56 -7.44 16.82 -21.31
N LEU A 57 -6.87 16.17 -22.33
CA LEU A 57 -6.66 16.77 -23.64
C LEU A 57 -7.98 17.08 -24.36
N PHE A 58 -9.01 16.21 -24.27
CA PHE A 58 -10.33 16.52 -24.82
C PHE A 58 -11.00 17.70 -24.12
N ARG A 59 -10.97 17.78 -22.77
CA ARG A 59 -11.54 18.91 -22.02
C ARG A 59 -10.75 20.22 -22.23
N LYS A 60 -9.42 20.15 -22.31
CA LYS A 60 -8.50 21.27 -22.64
C LYS A 60 -8.72 21.79 -24.06
N HIS A 61 -8.98 20.90 -25.03
CA HIS A 61 -9.17 21.28 -26.43
C HIS A 61 -10.61 21.73 -26.75
N PHE A 62 -11.63 20.96 -26.38
CA PHE A 62 -13.04 21.16 -26.76
C PHE A 62 -13.97 21.66 -25.64
N GLY A 63 -13.50 21.71 -24.39
CA GLY A 63 -14.22 22.33 -23.28
C GLY A 63 -14.33 23.86 -23.42
N ASN A 64 -14.89 24.51 -22.39
CA ASN A 64 -15.09 25.97 -22.35
C ASN A 64 -15.88 26.51 -23.55
N GLY A 65 -16.98 25.82 -23.91
CA GLY A 65 -17.92 26.26 -24.95
C GLY A 65 -17.56 25.88 -26.38
N LYS A 66 -16.52 25.06 -26.61
CA LYS A 66 -16.11 24.62 -27.96
C LYS A 66 -16.72 23.27 -28.37
N GLY A 67 -17.91 22.96 -27.85
CA GLY A 67 -18.74 21.82 -28.26
C GLY A 67 -18.68 20.58 -27.38
N LEU A 68 -17.71 20.46 -26.47
CA LEU A 68 -17.77 19.42 -25.44
C LEU A 68 -18.81 19.80 -24.37
N LEU A 69 -19.73 18.89 -24.09
CA LEU A 69 -20.75 19.03 -23.04
C LEU A 69 -20.36 18.25 -21.78
N ASP A 70 -19.88 17.02 -21.95
CA ASP A 70 -19.19 16.24 -20.91
C ASP A 70 -18.24 15.19 -21.52
N ALA A 71 -17.37 14.59 -20.71
CA ALA A 71 -16.46 13.52 -21.13
C ALA A 71 -16.17 12.57 -19.95
N LYS A 72 -16.90 11.45 -19.84
CA LYS A 72 -16.65 10.45 -18.79
C LYS A 72 -15.61 9.42 -19.24
N VAL A 73 -14.64 9.10 -18.40
CA VAL A 73 -13.75 7.94 -18.60
C VAL A 73 -14.46 6.64 -18.21
N GLY A 74 -14.00 5.51 -18.73
CA GLY A 74 -14.68 4.22 -18.55
C GLY A 74 -14.07 3.06 -19.32
N TYR A 75 -14.78 1.93 -19.26
CA TYR A 75 -14.33 0.64 -19.78
C TYR A 75 -15.29 0.11 -20.83
N SER A 76 -14.77 -0.28 -22.00
CA SER A 76 -15.58 -0.94 -23.03
C SER A 76 -14.76 -1.86 -23.94
N GLY A 77 -15.45 -2.66 -24.76
CA GLY A 77 -14.86 -3.61 -25.72
C GLY A 77 -14.36 -4.94 -25.15
N GLY A 78 -14.45 -5.14 -23.84
CA GLY A 78 -14.15 -6.41 -23.17
C GLY A 78 -15.37 -7.32 -23.00
N GLN A 79 -15.15 -8.46 -22.36
CA GLN A 79 -16.19 -9.48 -22.13
C GLN A 79 -16.65 -9.54 -20.66
N ALA A 80 -15.93 -8.89 -19.74
CA ALA A 80 -16.32 -8.84 -18.33
C ALA A 80 -17.51 -7.89 -18.09
N SER A 81 -18.46 -8.31 -17.25
CA SER A 81 -19.53 -7.48 -16.71
C SER A 81 -19.08 -6.78 -15.43
N SER A 82 -19.38 -5.48 -15.27
CA SER A 82 -18.97 -4.67 -14.12
C SER A 82 -17.46 -4.71 -13.83
N PRO A 83 -16.60 -4.38 -14.81
CA PRO A 83 -15.15 -4.32 -14.61
C PRO A 83 -14.78 -3.15 -13.69
N SER A 84 -13.98 -3.41 -12.65
CA SER A 84 -13.24 -2.37 -11.92
C SER A 84 -11.89 -2.08 -12.58
N TYR A 85 -11.26 -0.96 -12.23
CA TYR A 85 -9.92 -0.59 -12.70
C TYR A 85 -8.92 -1.75 -12.57
N ARG A 86 -8.78 -2.35 -11.39
CA ARG A 86 -7.85 -3.48 -11.14
C ARG A 86 -8.11 -4.67 -12.05
N ALA A 87 -9.38 -4.99 -12.34
CA ALA A 87 -9.74 -6.04 -13.28
C ALA A 87 -9.33 -5.68 -14.73
N VAL A 88 -9.40 -4.41 -15.12
CA VAL A 88 -8.89 -3.93 -16.41
C VAL A 88 -7.36 -3.89 -16.46
N CYS A 89 -6.69 -3.47 -15.39
CA CYS A 89 -5.23 -3.46 -15.28
C CYS A 89 -4.60 -4.85 -15.40
N SER A 90 -5.30 -5.91 -14.96
CA SER A 90 -4.85 -7.30 -15.14
C SER A 90 -4.70 -7.72 -16.60
N GLY A 91 -5.36 -7.01 -17.53
CA GLY A 91 -5.40 -7.33 -18.97
C GLY A 91 -6.42 -8.40 -19.37
N ASP A 92 -6.85 -9.27 -18.44
CA ASP A 92 -7.67 -10.46 -18.71
C ASP A 92 -9.14 -10.18 -19.04
N THR A 93 -9.68 -9.01 -18.64
CA THR A 93 -11.09 -8.64 -18.94
C THR A 93 -11.34 -8.30 -20.41
N GLY A 94 -10.28 -8.00 -21.17
CA GLY A 94 -10.33 -7.55 -22.56
C GLY A 94 -10.88 -6.14 -22.78
N HIS A 95 -11.27 -5.39 -21.74
CA HIS A 95 -11.72 -4.00 -21.89
C HIS A 95 -10.59 -3.08 -22.33
N ALA A 96 -10.94 -1.92 -22.86
CA ALA A 96 -10.04 -0.79 -23.09
C ALA A 96 -10.39 0.35 -22.14
N GLU A 97 -9.37 1.08 -21.68
CA GLU A 97 -9.54 2.40 -21.08
C GLU A 97 -10.00 3.37 -22.14
N ALA A 98 -11.18 3.94 -21.94
CA ALA A 98 -11.90 4.72 -22.94
C ALA A 98 -12.48 6.00 -22.35
N LEU A 99 -12.82 6.93 -23.24
CA LEU A 99 -13.49 8.19 -22.95
C LEU A 99 -14.82 8.24 -23.72
N GLN A 100 -15.94 8.30 -23.02
CA GLN A 100 -17.26 8.60 -23.57
C GLN A 100 -17.51 10.10 -23.57
N ILE A 101 -17.39 10.68 -24.75
CA ILE A 101 -17.56 12.10 -25.03
C ILE A 101 -19.04 12.37 -25.30
N SER A 102 -19.64 13.27 -24.52
CA SER A 102 -20.95 13.87 -24.82
C SER A 102 -20.73 15.27 -25.40
N PHE A 103 -21.23 15.52 -26.61
CA PHE A 103 -20.91 16.74 -27.37
C PHE A 103 -22.13 17.34 -28.07
N ASP A 104 -22.04 18.62 -28.40
CA ASP A 104 -23.03 19.31 -29.23
C ASP A 104 -22.62 19.21 -30.71
N PRO A 105 -23.36 18.44 -31.54
CA PRO A 105 -23.05 18.28 -32.97
C PRO A 105 -23.17 19.58 -33.78
N SER A 106 -23.85 20.61 -33.24
CA SER A 106 -23.94 21.93 -33.87
C SER A 106 -22.72 22.81 -33.61
N VAL A 107 -21.83 22.43 -32.68
CA VAL A 107 -20.61 23.16 -32.32
C VAL A 107 -19.33 22.37 -32.66
N VAL A 108 -19.33 21.05 -32.50
CA VAL A 108 -18.23 20.16 -32.90
C VAL A 108 -18.78 18.89 -33.55
N SER A 109 -18.27 18.53 -34.72
CA SER A 109 -18.70 17.30 -35.40
C SER A 109 -17.93 16.07 -34.89
N TYR A 110 -18.56 14.89 -34.97
CA TYR A 110 -17.94 13.61 -34.67
C TYR A 110 -16.58 13.41 -35.39
N ARG A 111 -16.47 13.85 -36.66
CA ARG A 111 -15.21 13.79 -37.41
C ARG A 111 -14.10 14.63 -36.77
N GLN A 112 -14.40 15.82 -36.23
CA GLN A 112 -13.41 16.66 -35.57
C GLN A 112 -12.91 16.06 -34.25
N LEU A 113 -13.77 15.34 -33.52
CA LEU A 113 -13.36 14.59 -32.33
C LEU A 113 -12.37 13.47 -32.70
N LEU A 114 -12.63 12.73 -33.79
CA LEU A 114 -11.71 11.70 -34.29
C LEU A 114 -10.42 12.27 -34.89
N GLU A 115 -10.48 13.41 -35.60
CA GLU A 115 -9.31 14.13 -36.10
C GLU A 115 -8.42 14.67 -34.97
N PHE A 116 -8.99 14.99 -33.79
CA PHE A 116 -8.22 15.32 -32.59
C PHE A 116 -7.63 14.07 -31.91
N PHE A 117 -8.44 13.02 -31.72
CA PHE A 117 -8.01 11.71 -31.21
C PHE A 117 -6.73 11.22 -31.93
N TYR A 118 -6.72 11.22 -33.26
CA TYR A 118 -5.56 10.84 -34.08
C TYR A 118 -4.36 11.78 -34.04
N ARG A 119 -4.49 12.96 -33.40
CA ARG A 119 -3.39 13.91 -33.21
C ARG A 119 -2.79 13.87 -31.82
N MET A 120 -3.45 13.21 -30.85
CA MET A 120 -3.11 13.26 -29.43
C MET A 120 -2.52 11.96 -28.85
N HIS A 121 -2.31 10.91 -29.65
CA HIS A 121 -1.65 9.65 -29.22
C HIS A 121 -0.91 8.99 -30.39
N ASP A 122 -0.01 8.03 -30.14
CA ASP A 122 0.50 7.16 -31.23
C ASP A 122 -0.55 6.09 -31.56
N ALA A 123 -1.27 6.29 -32.65
CA ALA A 123 -2.26 5.35 -33.19
C ALA A 123 -1.65 4.15 -33.93
N THR A 124 -0.34 3.87 -33.76
CA THR A 124 0.36 2.75 -34.44
C THR A 124 0.99 1.74 -33.49
N THR A 125 0.96 1.99 -32.17
CA THR A 125 1.34 1.00 -31.15
C THR A 125 0.19 0.05 -30.88
N LEU A 126 0.47 -1.27 -30.88
CA LEU A 126 -0.51 -2.30 -30.52
C LEU A 126 -0.45 -2.55 -29.00
N ASN A 127 -1.59 -2.48 -28.31
CA ASN A 127 -1.73 -2.78 -26.88
C ASN A 127 -0.69 -2.04 -26.00
N ARG A 128 -0.47 -0.76 -26.30
CA ARG A 128 0.46 0.14 -25.61
C ARG A 128 0.17 1.60 -25.97
N GLN A 129 0.39 2.51 -25.04
CA GLN A 129 0.61 3.93 -25.34
C GLN A 129 1.76 4.49 -24.50
N GLY A 130 2.82 5.00 -25.14
CA GLY A 130 4.00 5.48 -24.40
C GLY A 130 4.59 4.41 -23.47
N GLY A 131 4.59 4.69 -22.16
CA GLY A 131 4.98 3.77 -21.10
C GLY A 131 3.87 2.83 -20.61
N ASP A 132 2.62 3.09 -20.98
CA ASP A 132 1.45 2.30 -20.58
C ASP A 132 1.38 1.03 -21.45
N ILE A 133 1.62 -0.16 -20.88
CA ILE A 133 1.72 -1.43 -21.63
C ILE A 133 0.59 -2.37 -21.21
N GLY A 134 -0.25 -2.80 -22.16
CA GLY A 134 -1.38 -3.67 -21.87
C GLY A 134 -2.51 -3.60 -22.91
N THR A 135 -3.37 -4.62 -22.93
CA THR A 135 -4.56 -4.68 -23.79
C THR A 135 -5.51 -3.51 -23.52
N GLN A 136 -5.57 -3.03 -22.28
CA GLN A 136 -6.39 -1.90 -21.86
C GLN A 136 -5.99 -0.57 -22.52
N TYR A 137 -4.70 -0.36 -22.79
CA TYR A 137 -4.15 0.89 -23.35
C TYR A 137 -4.15 0.92 -24.89
N ARG A 138 -4.94 0.06 -25.54
CA ARG A 138 -5.00 -0.07 -27.02
C ARG A 138 -5.83 1.06 -27.67
N SER A 139 -5.47 1.42 -28.91
CA SER A 139 -6.22 2.39 -29.70
C SER A 139 -7.54 1.79 -30.23
N VAL A 140 -8.69 2.40 -29.90
CA VAL A 140 -10.03 1.97 -30.37
C VAL A 140 -10.95 3.17 -30.63
N ILE A 141 -11.83 3.05 -31.61
CA ILE A 141 -13.02 3.90 -31.79
C ILE A 141 -14.26 3.02 -31.66
N PHE A 142 -15.13 3.38 -30.72
CA PHE A 142 -16.39 2.69 -30.40
C PHE A 142 -17.57 3.52 -30.95
N THR A 143 -18.29 2.96 -31.93
CA THR A 143 -19.18 3.72 -32.81
C THR A 143 -20.66 3.58 -32.44
N HIS A 144 -21.35 4.70 -32.26
CA HIS A 144 -22.76 4.75 -31.86
C HIS A 144 -23.69 4.79 -33.08
N GLY A 145 -23.62 3.76 -33.92
CA GLY A 145 -24.47 3.58 -35.11
C GLY A 145 -23.76 3.72 -36.46
N GLU A 146 -24.47 3.42 -37.54
CA GLU A 146 -23.91 3.26 -38.89
C GLU A 146 -23.21 4.52 -39.44
N GLU A 147 -23.73 5.72 -39.14
CA GLU A 147 -23.11 6.97 -39.56
C GLU A 147 -21.75 7.20 -38.86
N GLN A 148 -21.65 6.90 -37.56
CA GLN A 148 -20.38 6.95 -36.84
C GLN A 148 -19.41 5.87 -37.32
N GLN A 149 -19.89 4.65 -37.59
CA GLN A 149 -19.05 3.59 -38.17
C GLN A 149 -18.42 4.05 -39.49
N LYS A 150 -19.23 4.57 -40.42
CA LYS A 150 -18.76 5.06 -41.71
C LYS A 150 -17.77 6.22 -41.57
N ILE A 151 -18.07 7.22 -40.73
CA ILE A 151 -17.17 8.37 -40.52
C ILE A 151 -15.85 7.91 -39.89
N ALA A 152 -15.89 6.97 -38.95
CA ALA A 152 -14.71 6.40 -38.31
C ALA A 152 -13.85 5.60 -39.28
N GLU A 153 -14.43 4.72 -40.11
CA GLU A 153 -13.71 3.99 -41.16
C GLU A 153 -13.05 4.95 -42.17
N GLU A 154 -13.80 5.95 -42.67
CA GLU A 154 -13.28 6.96 -43.60
C GLU A 154 -12.10 7.76 -43.03
N ILE A 155 -12.16 8.18 -41.76
CA ILE A 155 -11.04 8.94 -41.16
C ILE A 155 -9.86 8.03 -40.79
N THR A 156 -10.10 6.79 -40.35
CA THR A 156 -9.04 5.81 -40.05
C THR A 156 -8.20 5.51 -41.29
N ASP A 157 -8.87 5.24 -42.43
CA ASP A 157 -8.21 4.98 -43.72
C ASP A 157 -7.40 6.20 -44.18
N LYS A 158 -7.99 7.40 -44.10
CA LYS A 158 -7.32 8.66 -44.43
C LYS A 158 -6.10 8.92 -43.56
N VAL A 159 -6.21 8.73 -42.24
CA VAL A 159 -5.13 8.99 -41.28
C VAL A 159 -3.97 8.02 -41.49
N SER A 160 -4.24 6.73 -41.76
CA SER A 160 -3.19 5.77 -42.09
C SER A 160 -2.46 6.11 -43.40
N LYS A 161 -3.20 6.52 -44.44
CA LYS A 161 -2.63 6.83 -45.76
C LYS A 161 -1.93 8.19 -45.85
N GLU A 162 -2.53 9.24 -45.29
CA GLU A 162 -2.08 10.63 -45.46
C GLU A 162 -1.21 11.13 -44.30
N TRP A 163 -1.59 10.84 -43.06
CA TRP A 163 -0.98 11.45 -41.86
C TRP A 163 0.21 10.63 -41.35
N TYR A 164 -0.05 9.38 -40.93
CA TYR A 164 1.01 8.48 -40.43
C TYR A 164 1.83 7.86 -41.57
N LYS A 165 1.21 7.62 -42.74
CA LYS A 165 1.82 6.95 -43.91
C LYS A 165 2.33 5.53 -43.62
N LYS A 166 1.74 4.90 -42.60
CA LYS A 166 1.95 3.52 -42.15
C LYS A 166 0.61 2.97 -41.62
N PRO A 167 0.43 1.64 -41.53
CA PRO A 167 -0.73 1.05 -40.87
C PRO A 167 -0.92 1.59 -39.44
N VAL A 168 -2.17 1.87 -39.08
CA VAL A 168 -2.58 2.19 -37.70
C VAL A 168 -3.04 0.92 -36.99
N SER A 169 -2.89 0.90 -35.67
CA SER A 169 -3.36 -0.18 -34.78
C SER A 169 -4.81 0.01 -34.31
N THR A 170 -5.40 1.18 -34.57
CA THR A 170 -6.75 1.54 -34.13
C THR A 170 -7.81 0.57 -34.65
N GLN A 171 -8.58 0.00 -33.72
CA GLN A 171 -9.75 -0.81 -34.05
C GLN A 171 -10.98 0.10 -34.20
N VAL A 172 -11.81 -0.10 -35.23
CA VAL A 172 -13.10 0.58 -35.38
C VAL A 172 -14.21 -0.45 -35.23
N VAL A 173 -14.99 -0.35 -34.15
CA VAL A 173 -15.98 -1.36 -33.76
C VAL A 173 -17.27 -0.69 -33.27
N PRO A 174 -18.45 -1.33 -33.42
CA PRO A 174 -19.67 -0.88 -32.76
C PRO A 174 -19.49 -0.71 -31.25
N ALA A 175 -20.08 0.34 -30.68
CA ALA A 175 -20.10 0.54 -29.24
C ALA A 175 -20.82 -0.62 -28.54
N GLY A 176 -20.11 -1.31 -27.65
CA GLY A 176 -20.65 -2.39 -26.83
C GLY A 176 -21.28 -1.87 -25.54
N GLN A 177 -21.34 -2.73 -24.53
CA GLN A 177 -21.66 -2.28 -23.17
C GLN A 177 -20.61 -1.25 -22.71
N TRP A 178 -21.10 -0.14 -22.15
CA TRP A 178 -20.28 0.86 -21.48
C TRP A 178 -20.36 0.66 -19.97
N TRP A 179 -19.24 0.92 -19.30
CA TRP A 179 -19.12 1.01 -17.87
C TRP A 179 -18.41 2.34 -17.59
N ASP A 180 -19.02 3.22 -16.78
CA ASP A 180 -18.29 4.39 -16.27
C ASP A 180 -17.14 3.88 -15.39
N ALA A 181 -15.96 4.49 -15.51
CA ALA A 181 -14.89 4.25 -14.56
C ALA A 181 -15.15 5.07 -13.29
N GLU A 182 -14.51 4.63 -12.22
CA GLU A 182 -14.60 5.18 -10.88
C GLU A 182 -14.31 6.71 -10.90
N GLU A 183 -15.12 7.52 -10.19
CA GLU A 183 -15.04 8.99 -10.10
C GLU A 183 -13.65 9.58 -9.77
N TYR A 184 -12.70 8.82 -9.21
CA TYR A 184 -11.31 9.25 -9.03
C TYR A 184 -10.55 9.33 -10.36
N HIS A 185 -10.90 8.50 -11.34
CA HIS A 185 -10.39 8.62 -12.70
C HIS A 185 -11.04 9.78 -13.46
N GLN A 186 -12.32 10.06 -13.21
CA GLN A 186 -13.05 11.17 -13.81
C GLN A 186 -12.39 12.51 -13.43
N LEU A 187 -12.15 13.38 -14.41
CA LEU A 187 -11.49 14.68 -14.25
C LEU A 187 -10.09 14.60 -13.61
N TYR A 188 -9.38 13.46 -13.63
CA TYR A 188 -8.18 13.25 -12.80
C TYR A 188 -7.12 14.37 -12.93
N LEU A 189 -6.62 14.67 -14.14
CA LEU A 189 -5.63 15.75 -14.35
C LEU A 189 -6.21 17.18 -14.27
N ASN A 190 -7.54 17.31 -14.13
CA ASN A 190 -8.19 18.57 -13.80
C ASN A 190 -8.34 18.76 -12.28
N LYS A 191 -8.45 17.66 -11.53
CA LYS A 191 -8.39 17.61 -10.06
C LYS A 191 -6.95 17.71 -9.55
N ASN A 192 -6.00 17.06 -10.24
CA ASN A 192 -4.56 17.05 -9.96
C ASN A 192 -3.73 17.50 -11.19
N PRO A 193 -3.48 18.82 -11.37
CA PRO A 193 -2.71 19.34 -12.51
C PRO A 193 -1.22 18.97 -12.54
N ALA A 194 -0.70 18.31 -11.50
CA ALA A 194 0.67 17.78 -11.42
C ALA A 194 0.72 16.25 -11.50
N GLY A 195 -0.42 15.59 -11.74
CA GLY A 195 -0.51 14.14 -11.90
C GLY A 195 0.10 13.63 -13.20
N TYR A 196 0.12 12.30 -13.36
CA TYR A 196 0.68 11.62 -14.52
C TYR A 196 -0.04 11.97 -15.85
N GLU A 197 0.61 12.78 -16.69
CA GLU A 197 0.28 12.95 -18.12
C GLU A 197 1.22 12.02 -18.92
N CYS A 198 0.69 11.00 -19.60
CA CYS A 198 1.50 10.03 -20.35
C CYS A 198 2.34 10.76 -21.42
N PRO A 199 3.67 10.57 -21.51
CA PRO A 199 4.52 11.35 -22.44
C PRO A 199 4.18 11.21 -23.93
N ALA A 200 3.37 10.22 -24.32
CA ALA A 200 2.87 10.08 -25.69
C ALA A 200 1.58 10.88 -25.96
N HIS A 201 0.89 11.36 -24.91
CA HIS A 201 -0.28 12.24 -25.01
C HIS A 201 0.14 13.69 -25.31
N SER A 202 0.52 13.94 -26.56
CA SER A 202 0.89 15.28 -27.05
C SER A 202 0.12 15.64 -28.33
N VAL A 203 -0.44 16.85 -28.38
CA VAL A 203 -1.27 17.29 -29.52
C VAL A 203 -0.38 17.75 -30.68
N SER A 204 -0.13 16.85 -31.63
CA SER A 204 0.68 17.11 -32.82
C SER A 204 0.11 18.25 -33.69
N HIS A 205 1.00 19.15 -34.14
CA HIS A 205 0.66 20.26 -35.03
C HIS A 205 0.72 19.85 -36.52
N LEU A 206 -0.29 19.14 -36.99
CA LEU A 206 -0.54 18.97 -38.43
C LEU A 206 -1.25 20.21 -38.98
N ASN A 207 -0.65 20.85 -39.99
CA ASN A 207 -1.16 22.09 -40.58
C ASN A 207 -2.52 21.87 -41.26
N SER A 208 -3.53 22.64 -40.83
CA SER A 208 -4.86 22.71 -41.46
C SER A 208 -5.23 24.16 -41.77
N SER A 209 -5.79 24.39 -42.95
CA SER A 209 -6.00 25.72 -43.53
C SER A 209 -7.23 26.42 -42.96
N THR A 210 -7.08 27.68 -42.55
CA THR A 210 -8.19 28.51 -42.06
C THR A 210 -9.14 28.90 -43.19
N GLN A 211 -10.46 28.69 -43.01
CA GLN A 211 -11.49 29.49 -43.70
C GLN A 211 -12.71 29.70 -42.80
N THR A 212 -13.26 30.91 -42.86
CA THR A 212 -14.42 31.37 -42.09
C THR A 212 -15.65 31.52 -43.01
N LEU A 213 -16.88 31.55 -42.46
CA LEU A 213 -17.80 32.71 -42.58
C LEU A 213 -19.26 32.45 -42.12
N LYS A 214 -19.78 33.44 -41.37
CA LYS A 214 -21.15 34.01 -41.36
C LYS A 214 -22.35 33.32 -40.68
N MET A 215 -23.10 34.20 -40.00
CA MET A 215 -24.40 33.98 -39.34
C MET A 215 -25.59 34.03 -40.31
N SER A 216 -26.77 33.61 -39.84
CA SER A 216 -28.00 34.43 -40.01
C SER A 216 -29.03 34.19 -38.87
N GLN A 217 -29.97 35.12 -38.70
CA GLN A 217 -30.96 35.23 -37.61
C GLN A 217 -32.25 34.42 -37.95
N THR A 218 -33.18 34.11 -37.03
CA THR A 218 -34.25 35.01 -36.51
C THR A 218 -35.28 34.21 -35.67
N GLY A 219 -36.18 34.86 -34.89
CA GLY A 219 -37.59 34.38 -34.86
C GLY A 219 -38.43 34.25 -33.56
N VAL A 220 -38.66 35.33 -32.81
CA VAL A 220 -39.98 35.71 -32.19
C VAL A 220 -40.84 34.71 -31.36
N MET A 221 -40.86 34.94 -30.03
CA MET A 221 -41.99 35.04 -29.05
C MET A 221 -43.09 33.95 -28.84
N SER A 222 -43.63 33.97 -27.60
CA SER A 222 -44.75 33.20 -27.04
C SER A 222 -46.14 33.86 -27.26
N PRO A 223 -47.26 33.26 -26.79
CA PRO A 223 -47.71 33.50 -25.41
C PRO A 223 -48.37 32.29 -24.68
N SER A 224 -48.82 32.52 -23.45
CA SER A 224 -49.27 31.53 -22.44
C SER A 224 -50.77 31.20 -22.46
N LEU A 225 -51.18 30.11 -21.77
CA LEU A 225 -52.36 30.17 -20.88
C LEU A 225 -52.42 29.10 -19.75
N ARG A 226 -52.28 29.59 -18.50
CA ARG A 226 -53.02 29.28 -17.25
C ARG A 226 -53.63 27.89 -16.94
N VAL A 227 -53.29 27.45 -15.70
CA VAL A 227 -54.16 26.85 -14.65
C VAL A 227 -54.56 25.37 -14.77
N TRP A 228 -54.10 24.59 -13.77
CA TRP A 228 -54.96 23.90 -12.80
C TRP A 228 -54.43 24.14 -11.37
N LEU A 229 -55.28 23.96 -10.36
CA LEU A 229 -55.03 24.33 -8.94
C LEU A 229 -55.36 23.16 -7.99
N VAL A 230 -54.99 23.33 -6.71
CA VAL A 230 -55.39 22.49 -5.54
C VAL A 230 -54.88 21.05 -5.59
N PRO A 231 -53.69 20.78 -5.02
CA PRO A 231 -53.71 20.12 -3.70
C PRO A 231 -52.68 20.65 -2.68
N ILE A 232 -51.94 21.72 -2.98
CA ILE A 232 -50.78 22.20 -2.19
C ILE A 232 -51.13 22.68 -0.77
N PHE A 233 -52.40 23.02 -0.49
CA PHE A 233 -52.79 23.78 0.71
C PHE A 233 -52.90 23.02 2.03
N ILE A 234 -52.75 21.68 2.04
CA ILE A 234 -52.87 20.87 3.27
C ILE A 234 -51.50 20.43 3.82
N ALA A 235 -50.47 20.30 2.96
CA ALA A 235 -49.13 19.89 3.40
C ALA A 235 -48.34 20.99 4.14
N LEU A 236 -48.68 22.27 3.92
CA LEU A 236 -47.85 23.40 4.35
C LEU A 236 -48.02 23.84 5.82
N LEU A 237 -49.09 23.45 6.52
CA LEU A 237 -49.28 23.86 7.93
C LEU A 237 -48.45 23.06 8.94
N GLY A 238 -47.97 21.87 8.59
CA GLY A 238 -47.20 21.01 9.50
C GLY A 238 -45.75 21.44 9.73
N TRP A 239 -45.19 22.30 8.86
CA TRP A 239 -43.75 22.59 8.84
C TRP A 239 -43.35 23.84 9.65
N PHE A 240 -44.31 24.73 9.98
CA PHE A 240 -44.00 26.09 10.44
C PHE A 240 -43.91 26.30 11.97
N LEU A 241 -44.06 25.25 12.80
CA LEU A 241 -44.12 25.38 14.27
C LEU A 241 -43.15 24.47 15.06
N ILE A 242 -42.18 23.84 14.40
CA ILE A 242 -41.04 23.22 15.10
C ILE A 242 -39.73 23.79 14.52
N PRO A 243 -39.09 24.75 15.20
CA PRO A 243 -37.76 25.23 14.81
C PRO A 243 -36.72 24.10 14.99
N ARG A 244 -36.15 23.60 13.89
CA ARG A 244 -34.86 22.86 13.95
C ARG A 244 -33.77 23.85 14.32
N TYR A 245 -33.45 23.94 15.60
CA TYR A 245 -32.72 25.07 16.18
C TYR A 245 -31.30 24.69 16.61
N ASN A 246 -30.35 24.94 15.69
CA ASN A 246 -28.90 25.02 15.91
C ASN A 246 -28.13 23.75 16.32
N ASP A 247 -27.78 22.91 15.34
CA ASP A 247 -26.59 22.04 15.44
C ASP A 247 -25.31 22.88 15.61
N HIS A 248 -25.23 24.05 14.98
CA HIS A 248 -24.16 25.02 15.19
C HIS A 248 -23.95 25.41 16.66
N LYS A 249 -25.01 25.48 17.48
CA LYS A 249 -24.87 25.78 18.92
C LYS A 249 -24.44 24.57 19.74
N ALA A 250 -24.71 23.34 19.30
CA ALA A 250 -24.15 22.15 19.93
C ALA A 250 -22.63 22.07 19.66
N ILE A 251 -22.22 22.33 18.42
CA ILE A 251 -20.81 22.42 18.01
C ILE A 251 -20.11 23.59 18.73
N GLU A 252 -20.73 24.77 18.82
CA GLU A 252 -20.18 25.88 19.62
C GLU A 252 -20.15 25.58 21.13
N LEU A 253 -21.10 24.82 21.71
CA LEU A 253 -21.03 24.45 23.13
C LEU A 253 -19.85 23.52 23.42
N LEU A 254 -19.62 22.53 22.56
CA LEU A 254 -18.44 21.65 22.63
C LEU A 254 -17.15 22.49 22.56
N LEU A 255 -17.04 23.38 21.55
CA LEU A 255 -15.86 24.22 21.32
C LEU A 255 -15.68 25.34 22.36
N ALA A 256 -16.73 25.78 23.05
CA ALA A 256 -16.66 26.83 24.08
C ALA A 256 -16.36 26.27 25.48
N ASN A 257 -16.83 25.05 25.80
CA ASN A 257 -16.57 24.43 27.10
C ASN A 257 -15.21 23.70 27.15
N ASN A 258 -14.72 23.14 26.04
CA ASN A 258 -13.43 22.42 26.02
C ASN A 258 -12.18 23.33 25.91
N ARG A 259 -12.26 24.59 26.35
CA ARG A 259 -11.11 25.51 26.42
C ARG A 259 -10.14 25.19 27.57
N SER A 260 -10.05 23.92 27.95
CA SER A 260 -9.38 23.40 29.16
C SER A 260 -8.86 21.97 29.02
N ALA A 261 -8.83 21.42 27.80
CA ALA A 261 -8.08 20.21 27.45
C ALA A 261 -6.79 20.61 26.72
N LEU A 262 -5.99 21.48 27.35
CA LEU A 262 -4.65 21.86 26.87
C LEU A 262 -3.75 20.62 26.98
N LEU A 263 -3.83 19.83 25.92
CA LEU A 263 -3.25 18.52 25.69
C LEU A 263 -3.68 17.48 26.75
N LEU A 264 -3.44 16.20 26.47
CA LEU A 264 -3.43 15.15 27.51
C LEU A 264 -2.14 15.21 28.34
N ALA A 265 -1.61 16.44 28.51
CA ALA A 265 -0.26 16.76 28.93
C ALA A 265 -0.12 18.22 29.41
N SER A 266 0.16 18.43 30.71
CA SER A 266 0.52 19.75 31.26
C SER A 266 2.01 19.91 31.60
N THR A 267 2.81 18.88 31.36
CA THR A 267 4.24 18.79 31.72
C THR A 267 5.00 18.07 30.61
N PRO A 268 6.34 18.10 30.54
CA PRO A 268 7.10 17.26 29.63
C PRO A 268 7.09 15.72 29.89
N GLN A 269 6.46 15.15 30.92
CA GLN A 269 6.66 13.71 31.24
C GLN A 269 5.78 12.67 30.47
N GLY A 270 4.46 12.78 30.40
CA GLY A 270 3.57 11.65 29.98
C GLY A 270 2.92 11.58 28.58
N LEU A 271 3.63 11.88 27.47
CA LEU A 271 3.24 11.49 26.09
C LEU A 271 4.20 10.41 25.60
N LEU A 272 5.45 10.41 26.09
CA LEU A 272 6.30 9.24 26.01
C LEU A 272 6.08 8.30 27.22
N ASP A 273 5.51 8.74 28.37
CA ASP A 273 4.68 7.83 29.20
C ASP A 273 3.33 7.59 28.50
N ILE A 274 3.26 6.48 27.76
CA ILE A 274 2.02 5.94 27.16
C ILE A 274 1.88 4.44 27.38
N ASP A 275 2.63 3.85 28.32
CA ASP A 275 2.56 2.41 28.59
C ASP A 275 1.16 1.96 29.04
N ASP A 276 0.39 2.86 29.67
CA ASP A 276 -1.01 2.68 30.01
C ASP A 276 -1.97 2.93 28.82
N ALA A 277 -1.52 3.59 27.76
CA ALA A 277 -2.30 3.84 26.53
C ALA A 277 -2.01 2.82 25.40
N LEU A 278 -0.88 2.11 25.43
CA LEU A 278 -0.57 1.06 24.44
C LEU A 278 -1.63 -0.05 24.41
N VAL A 279 -1.84 -0.64 23.23
CA VAL A 279 -2.61 -1.89 23.09
C VAL A 279 -1.80 -3.05 23.67
N SER A 280 -2.40 -3.77 24.62
CA SER A 280 -1.79 -4.88 25.36
C SER A 280 -2.86 -5.85 25.86
N GLU A 281 -2.50 -7.02 26.37
CA GLU A 281 -3.46 -7.96 27.00
C GLU A 281 -4.22 -7.32 28.18
N SER A 282 -3.56 -6.42 28.92
CA SER A 282 -4.12 -5.66 30.03
C SER A 282 -4.90 -4.40 29.63
N ASN A 283 -4.67 -3.87 28.43
CA ASN A 283 -5.43 -2.76 27.86
C ASN A 283 -5.70 -3.05 26.35
N PRO A 284 -6.70 -3.88 26.03
CA PRO A 284 -6.97 -4.28 24.64
C PRO A 284 -7.50 -3.11 23.79
N ALA A 285 -7.46 -3.28 22.47
CA ALA A 285 -8.03 -2.32 21.51
C ALA A 285 -9.57 -2.41 21.44
N ARG A 286 -10.23 -1.32 21.06
CA ARG A 286 -11.70 -1.23 20.98
C ARG A 286 -12.30 -1.97 19.78
N THR A 287 -12.61 -3.24 19.99
CA THR A 287 -13.31 -4.10 19.02
C THR A 287 -14.84 -3.98 19.06
N ASP A 288 -15.39 -3.10 19.91
CA ASP A 288 -16.83 -2.82 20.03
C ASP A 288 -17.32 -1.69 19.10
N GLY A 289 -16.41 -1.04 18.36
CA GLY A 289 -16.71 0.09 17.47
C GLY A 289 -16.77 1.45 18.17
N THR A 290 -16.32 1.56 19.43
CA THR A 290 -16.13 2.86 20.09
C THR A 290 -14.78 3.49 19.72
N PHE A 291 -14.72 4.81 19.57
CA PHE A 291 -13.46 5.54 19.40
C PHE A 291 -12.97 6.05 20.76
N ASP A 292 -11.67 5.97 21.00
CA ASP A 292 -11.03 6.62 22.14
C ASP A 292 -10.04 7.66 21.62
N HIS A 293 -10.58 8.85 21.41
CA HIS A 293 -9.82 9.98 20.91
C HIS A 293 -8.71 10.41 21.88
N GLU A 294 -8.88 10.22 23.19
CA GLU A 294 -7.86 10.54 24.20
C GLU A 294 -6.65 9.60 24.11
N ARG A 295 -6.89 8.29 24.10
CA ARG A 295 -5.85 7.26 23.92
C ARG A 295 -5.15 7.42 22.58
N CYS A 296 -5.91 7.58 21.50
CA CYS A 296 -5.33 7.75 20.17
C CYS A 296 -4.52 9.04 20.08
N ALA A 297 -5.00 10.15 20.66
CA ALA A 297 -4.24 11.40 20.67
C ALA A 297 -2.96 11.28 21.49
N ARG A 298 -2.96 10.59 22.64
CA ARG A 298 -1.71 10.31 23.38
C ARG A 298 -0.70 9.52 22.54
N LEU A 299 -1.15 8.50 21.81
CA LEU A 299 -0.28 7.68 20.95
C LEU A 299 0.18 8.43 19.68
N HIS A 300 -0.66 9.23 19.04
CA HIS A 300 -0.25 10.15 17.97
C HIS A 300 0.80 11.13 18.48
N ASN A 301 0.52 11.76 19.62
CA ASN A 301 1.40 12.75 20.20
C ASN A 301 2.75 12.16 20.66
N TYR A 302 2.87 10.84 20.92
CA TYR A 302 4.15 10.14 21.10
C TYR A 302 5.01 10.16 19.82
N LEU A 303 4.39 9.97 18.67
CA LEU A 303 5.09 9.76 17.40
C LEU A 303 5.70 11.07 16.90
N VAL A 304 4.90 12.14 16.83
CA VAL A 304 5.40 13.50 16.56
C VAL A 304 6.41 13.97 17.60
N ALA A 305 6.29 13.51 18.86
CA ALA A 305 7.28 13.80 19.88
C ALA A 305 8.67 13.25 19.56
N TYR A 306 8.70 11.95 19.30
CA TYR A 306 9.90 11.18 19.02
C TYR A 306 10.54 11.65 17.71
N GLY A 307 9.71 11.91 16.69
CA GLY A 307 10.10 12.54 15.43
C GLY A 307 10.80 13.87 15.66
N TRP A 308 10.14 14.83 16.31
CA TRP A 308 10.71 16.17 16.51
C TRP A 308 12.02 16.19 17.30
N MET A 309 12.05 15.51 18.46
CA MET A 309 13.25 15.43 19.31
C MET A 309 14.47 15.04 18.48
N THR A 310 14.30 14.03 17.63
CA THR A 310 15.39 13.45 16.86
C THR A 310 15.67 14.22 15.56
N ALA A 311 14.66 14.82 14.94
CA ALA A 311 14.82 15.65 13.73
C ALA A 311 15.53 16.99 14.02
N HIS A 312 15.28 17.58 15.19
CA HIS A 312 15.77 18.90 15.59
C HIS A 312 16.91 18.88 16.63
N GLU A 313 17.47 17.70 16.94
CA GLU A 313 18.54 17.50 17.93
C GLU A 313 18.18 18.08 19.32
N ARG A 314 16.97 17.79 19.83
CA ARG A 314 16.42 18.35 21.08
C ARG A 314 16.33 17.36 22.23
N GLU A 315 16.60 17.88 23.42
CA GLU A 315 16.52 17.19 24.71
C GLU A 315 15.16 17.42 25.39
N PHE A 316 14.86 16.69 26.47
CA PHE A 316 13.60 16.83 27.21
C PHE A 316 13.19 18.23 27.65
N ASP A 317 14.15 19.06 28.04
CA ASP A 317 13.82 20.35 28.64
C ASP A 317 13.46 21.40 27.57
N ASP A 318 13.83 21.17 26.29
CA ASP A 318 13.39 21.97 25.13
C ASP A 318 11.88 21.87 24.89
N LEU A 319 11.25 20.86 25.49
CA LEU A 319 9.98 20.31 25.05
C LEU A 319 8.76 20.83 25.83
N HIS A 320 8.89 22.00 26.46
CA HIS A 320 7.75 22.81 26.86
C HIS A 320 7.12 23.52 25.67
N GLU A 321 7.97 23.90 24.71
CA GLU A 321 7.60 24.04 23.32
C GLU A 321 7.19 22.63 22.81
N LEU A 322 5.91 22.26 23.05
CA LEU A 322 4.81 21.49 22.34
C LEU A 322 3.55 22.06 22.95
N LEU A 323 3.63 22.09 24.29
CA LEU A 323 2.55 22.39 25.18
C LEU A 323 2.16 23.88 24.98
N SER A 324 3.01 24.60 24.22
CA SER A 324 2.86 25.87 23.52
C SER A 324 2.18 25.84 22.14
N ARG A 325 2.25 24.74 21.35
CA ARG A 325 1.54 24.64 20.04
C ARG A 325 0.02 24.73 20.28
N PRO A 326 -0.72 25.43 19.41
CA PRO A 326 -2.14 25.18 19.22
C PRO A 326 -2.38 23.73 18.82
N SER A 327 -3.54 23.19 19.16
CA SER A 327 -4.01 21.91 18.62
C SER A 327 -4.12 21.96 17.09
N PHE A 328 -4.06 20.81 16.41
CA PHE A 328 -4.29 20.73 14.97
C PHE A 328 -5.60 21.44 14.56
N LEU A 329 -6.69 21.25 15.32
CA LEU A 329 -7.94 21.94 15.04
C LEU A 329 -7.84 23.47 15.19
N GLU A 330 -7.05 23.99 16.12
CA GLU A 330 -6.89 25.45 16.27
C GLU A 330 -6.11 26.09 15.11
N LEU A 331 -5.27 25.33 14.42
CA LEU A 331 -4.65 25.71 13.15
C LEU A 331 -5.68 25.64 12.01
N GLU A 332 -6.33 24.48 11.84
CA GLU A 332 -7.03 24.12 10.59
C GLU A 332 -8.56 24.28 10.59
N ARG A 333 -9.19 24.70 11.70
CA ARG A 333 -10.65 24.91 11.81
C ARG A 333 -11.24 25.86 10.76
N GLY A 334 -10.44 26.73 10.16
CA GLY A 334 -10.88 27.62 9.08
C GLY A 334 -11.01 26.94 7.70
N GLN A 335 -10.31 25.82 7.51
CA GLN A 335 -10.23 25.09 6.22
C GLN A 335 -11.09 23.81 6.25
N LEU A 336 -11.25 23.21 7.44
CA LEU A 336 -11.91 21.93 7.64
C LEU A 336 -13.46 21.99 7.60
N PRO A 337 -14.13 21.03 6.93
CA PRO A 337 -15.59 20.97 6.81
C PRO A 337 -16.26 20.38 8.07
N MET A 338 -16.13 21.08 9.21
CA MET A 338 -16.44 20.60 10.57
C MET A 338 -17.82 19.95 10.81
N HIS A 339 -18.81 20.18 9.94
CA HIS A 339 -20.13 19.53 10.03
C HIS A 339 -20.13 18.06 9.55
N ARG A 340 -19.05 17.61 8.90
CA ARG A 340 -18.89 16.29 8.29
C ARG A 340 -18.06 15.30 9.11
N PHE A 341 -17.59 15.73 10.28
CA PHE A 341 -16.81 14.89 11.20
C PHE A 341 -17.64 14.49 12.42
N ASN A 342 -17.46 13.26 12.89
CA ASN A 342 -18.12 12.78 14.10
C ASN A 342 -17.51 13.49 15.34
N PRO A 343 -18.26 13.66 16.45
CA PRO A 343 -17.78 14.43 17.60
C PRO A 343 -16.47 13.91 18.20
N GLU A 344 -16.24 12.60 18.15
CA GLU A 344 -15.02 11.97 18.66
C GLU A 344 -13.80 12.30 17.80
N LEU A 345 -13.93 12.33 16.47
CA LEU A 345 -12.87 12.79 15.57
C LEU A 345 -12.60 14.30 15.72
N ILE A 346 -13.63 15.09 16.00
CA ILE A 346 -13.46 16.51 16.35
C ILE A 346 -12.67 16.65 17.67
N SER A 347 -12.95 15.81 18.67
CA SER A 347 -12.19 15.78 19.93
C SER A 347 -10.76 15.24 19.75
N PHE A 348 -10.53 14.31 18.81
CA PHE A 348 -9.18 13.88 18.41
C PHE A 348 -8.39 15.04 17.81
N MET A 349 -8.96 15.78 16.85
CA MET A 349 -8.33 16.97 16.24
C MET A 349 -8.05 18.11 17.25
N GLN A 350 -8.83 18.20 18.34
CA GLN A 350 -8.55 19.12 19.47
C GLN A 350 -7.39 18.64 20.37
N SER A 351 -7.11 17.33 20.36
CA SER A 351 -6.20 16.68 21.30
C SER A 351 -4.83 16.33 20.70
N ILE A 352 -4.74 16.27 19.37
CA ILE A 352 -3.48 16.05 18.65
C ILE A 352 -2.74 17.34 18.33
N ILE A 353 -1.43 17.20 18.16
CA ILE A 353 -0.57 18.24 17.63
C ILE A 353 -0.06 17.85 16.25
N ASP A 354 0.04 18.86 15.39
CA ASP A 354 0.45 18.75 14.01
C ASP A 354 1.97 18.51 13.86
N PRO A 355 2.43 17.50 13.08
CA PRO A 355 3.80 17.42 12.58
C PRO A 355 4.18 18.64 11.73
N ASP A 356 5.45 19.04 11.74
CA ASP A 356 5.99 19.73 10.55
C ASP A 356 6.15 18.66 9.46
N TYR A 357 5.65 18.95 8.26
CA TYR A 357 5.75 18.07 7.08
C TYR A 357 7.18 17.52 6.86
N LYS A 358 8.22 18.26 7.26
CA LYS A 358 9.63 17.84 7.13
C LYS A 358 10.08 16.82 8.18
N ASP A 359 9.48 16.86 9.36
CA ASP A 359 9.79 15.91 10.43
C ASP A 359 9.16 14.55 10.10
N GLY A 360 7.88 14.57 9.67
CA GLY A 360 7.08 13.37 9.46
C GLY A 360 6.42 12.87 10.75
N LEU A 361 5.20 12.33 10.66
CA LEU A 361 4.58 11.60 11.78
C LEU A 361 5.22 10.22 11.99
N PHE A 362 5.49 9.50 10.90
CA PHE A 362 6.14 8.18 10.92
C PHE A 362 6.73 7.87 9.52
N TYR A 363 7.52 6.81 9.40
CA TYR A 363 8.19 6.43 8.14
C TYR A 363 7.27 6.38 6.91
N TRP A 364 6.02 5.92 7.03
CA TRP A 364 5.08 5.87 5.89
C TRP A 364 4.17 7.10 5.75
N VAL A 365 4.12 8.02 6.73
CA VAL A 365 3.15 9.12 6.77
C VAL A 365 3.79 10.45 7.13
N SER A 366 3.62 11.44 6.25
CA SER A 366 4.17 12.78 6.38
C SER A 366 3.47 13.58 7.48
N ASP A 367 2.16 13.76 7.35
CA ASP A 367 1.43 14.83 8.02
C ASP A 367 -0.02 14.47 8.37
N VAL A 368 -0.75 15.41 8.98
CA VAL A 368 -2.18 15.27 9.32
C VAL A 368 -2.99 15.97 8.23
N ASP A 369 -3.69 15.19 7.41
CA ASP A 369 -4.42 15.71 6.24
C ASP A 369 -5.89 16.05 6.57
N MET A 370 -6.58 15.14 7.26
CA MET A 370 -8.01 15.26 7.64
C MET A 370 -8.96 15.54 6.46
N SER A 371 -8.56 15.27 5.22
CA SER A 371 -9.42 15.44 4.06
C SER A 371 -10.51 14.37 4.00
N LEU A 372 -11.63 14.72 3.37
CA LEU A 372 -12.71 13.79 3.12
C LEU A 372 -12.36 12.92 1.92
N ALA A 373 -12.29 11.61 2.13
CA ALA A 373 -12.04 10.63 1.08
C ALA A 373 -13.28 10.40 0.17
N ASP A 374 -14.13 11.42 0.00
CA ASP A 374 -15.26 11.44 -0.94
C ASP A 374 -14.82 10.99 -2.33
N TRP A 375 -13.71 11.59 -2.79
CA TRP A 375 -13.12 11.40 -4.10
C TRP A 375 -12.53 10.00 -4.30
N ILE A 376 -12.32 9.23 -3.22
CA ILE A 376 -11.85 7.84 -3.26
C ILE A 376 -13.04 6.86 -3.26
N PHE A 377 -14.01 7.07 -2.36
CA PHE A 377 -14.97 6.03 -1.99
C PHE A 377 -16.40 6.19 -2.56
N PHE A 378 -16.76 7.35 -3.12
CA PHE A 378 -18.13 7.61 -3.61
C PHE A 378 -18.14 7.89 -5.12
N GLN A 379 -18.19 6.79 -5.87
CA GLN A 379 -17.79 6.73 -7.28
C GLN A 379 -18.94 6.39 -8.24
N GLU A 380 -19.91 5.60 -7.81
CA GLU A 380 -21.01 5.08 -8.65
C GLU A 380 -22.36 5.73 -8.30
N GLU A 381 -23.23 5.87 -9.31
CA GLU A 381 -24.33 6.85 -9.28
C GLU A 381 -25.49 6.54 -8.31
N GLU A 382 -25.69 5.28 -7.88
CA GLU A 382 -26.89 4.90 -7.11
C GLU A 382 -26.98 5.50 -5.68
N ASN A 383 -25.89 6.05 -5.12
CA ASN A 383 -25.90 6.55 -3.74
C ASN A 383 -25.07 7.84 -3.53
N PHE A 384 -25.13 8.78 -4.49
CA PHE A 384 -24.32 10.01 -4.54
C PHE A 384 -24.43 10.98 -3.34
N MET A 385 -25.28 10.70 -2.35
CA MET A 385 -25.43 11.44 -1.08
C MET A 385 -25.32 10.55 0.18
N ALA A 386 -25.28 9.23 0.06
CA ALA A 386 -25.34 8.33 1.21
C ALA A 386 -23.94 7.92 1.69
N ASN A 387 -23.61 8.26 2.94
CA ASN A 387 -22.33 7.96 3.60
C ASN A 387 -21.12 8.78 3.10
N LYS A 388 -21.27 9.87 2.33
CA LYS A 388 -20.13 10.76 1.97
C LYS A 388 -19.32 11.22 3.20
N GLU A 389 -19.99 11.47 4.32
CA GLU A 389 -19.38 11.80 5.63
C GLU A 389 -18.70 10.59 6.33
N ARG A 390 -18.47 9.46 5.66
CA ARG A 390 -17.97 8.24 6.32
C ARG A 390 -16.46 8.10 6.35
N PHE A 391 -15.75 8.52 5.31
CA PHE A 391 -14.32 8.24 5.18
C PHE A 391 -13.49 9.53 5.21
N VAL A 392 -12.46 9.53 6.04
CA VAL A 392 -11.53 10.64 6.24
C VAL A 392 -10.11 10.10 6.11
N ILE A 393 -9.24 10.78 5.37
CA ILE A 393 -7.80 10.52 5.42
C ILE A 393 -7.29 11.22 6.68
N LEU A 394 -6.81 10.49 7.69
CA LEU A 394 -6.26 11.13 8.90
C LEU A 394 -4.83 11.62 8.67
N HIS A 395 -4.06 10.85 7.90
CA HIS A 395 -2.65 11.13 7.60
C HIS A 395 -2.35 10.80 6.14
N ALA A 396 -1.68 11.70 5.42
CA ALA A 396 -1.21 11.42 4.07
C ALA A 396 0.10 10.60 4.11
N SER A 397 0.38 9.86 3.03
CA SER A 397 1.68 9.22 2.81
C SER A 397 2.62 10.11 2.00
N TRP A 398 3.92 9.95 2.26
CA TRP A 398 5.00 10.67 1.58
C TRP A 398 4.87 10.60 0.06
N VAL A 399 5.08 11.74 -0.62
CA VAL A 399 4.99 11.84 -2.08
C VAL A 399 6.01 10.96 -2.80
N GLU A 400 7.09 10.61 -2.10
CA GLU A 400 8.16 9.73 -2.53
C GLU A 400 7.74 8.24 -2.63
N ILE A 401 6.68 7.79 -1.93
CA ILE A 401 6.27 6.37 -1.90
C ILE A 401 5.53 5.94 -3.19
N GLY A 402 4.90 6.88 -3.90
CA GLY A 402 4.18 6.57 -5.14
C GLY A 402 3.47 7.77 -5.76
N SER A 403 2.90 7.59 -6.96
CA SER A 403 2.24 8.68 -7.71
C SER A 403 0.80 8.98 -7.26
N HIS A 404 0.20 8.13 -6.43
CA HIS A 404 -1.22 8.20 -6.03
C HIS A 404 -1.41 7.97 -4.52
N ASN A 405 -0.82 8.86 -3.71
CA ASN A 405 -0.86 8.76 -2.25
C ASN A 405 -2.26 8.93 -1.64
N VAL A 406 -2.50 8.18 -0.58
CA VAL A 406 -3.74 8.08 0.21
C VAL A 406 -3.44 8.01 1.71
N GLY A 407 -2.33 7.39 2.12
CA GLY A 407 -1.95 7.26 3.53
C GLY A 407 -2.90 6.39 4.35
N LEU A 408 -3.41 6.95 5.46
CA LEU A 408 -4.24 6.28 6.47
C LEU A 408 -5.68 6.82 6.45
N VAL A 409 -6.64 5.95 6.13
CA VAL A 409 -8.08 6.22 6.02
C VAL A 409 -8.82 5.74 7.27
N PHE A 410 -9.81 6.50 7.74
CA PHE A 410 -10.67 6.18 8.88
C PHE A 410 -12.16 6.13 8.49
N ASP A 411 -12.83 5.02 8.84
CA ASP A 411 -14.27 4.81 8.70
C ASP A 411 -15.01 5.34 9.94
N GLN A 412 -15.49 6.59 9.88
CA GLN A 412 -16.24 7.27 10.94
C GLN A 412 -17.53 6.54 11.37
N LYS A 413 -17.98 5.52 10.62
CA LYS A 413 -19.15 4.67 10.94
C LYS A 413 -18.77 3.42 11.74
N ARG A 414 -17.49 3.02 11.72
CA ARG A 414 -16.94 1.88 12.49
C ARG A 414 -15.96 2.30 13.58
N ASN A 415 -15.43 3.53 13.51
CA ASN A 415 -14.31 4.02 14.31
C ASN A 415 -13.04 3.15 14.13
N GLN A 416 -12.80 2.73 12.89
CA GLN A 416 -11.65 1.91 12.50
C GLN A 416 -10.89 2.59 11.37
N ALA A 417 -9.57 2.44 11.36
CA ALA A 417 -8.68 2.87 10.30
C ALA A 417 -8.13 1.69 9.48
N ALA A 418 -7.77 1.98 8.24
CA ALA A 418 -7.03 1.11 7.34
C ALA A 418 -6.05 1.97 6.52
N MET A 419 -4.95 1.40 6.05
CA MET A 419 -3.83 2.18 5.51
C MET A 419 -3.41 1.63 4.14
N PRO A 420 -4.11 1.97 3.05
CA PRO A 420 -3.68 1.53 1.73
C PRO A 420 -2.31 2.11 1.33
N ILE A 421 -1.88 3.23 1.92
CA ILE A 421 -0.76 4.07 1.45
C ILE A 421 -1.02 4.66 0.06
N VAL A 422 -1.15 3.84 -0.99
CA VAL A 422 -1.41 4.31 -2.36
C VAL A 422 -2.74 3.78 -2.90
N MET A 423 -3.25 4.43 -3.94
CA MET A 423 -4.55 4.16 -4.57
C MET A 423 -4.66 2.70 -5.10
N GLU A 424 -3.55 2.14 -5.55
CA GLU A 424 -3.42 0.75 -6.02
C GLU A 424 -3.74 -0.30 -4.95
N ASN A 425 -3.63 0.06 -3.67
CA ASN A 425 -3.91 -0.82 -2.53
C ASN A 425 -5.37 -0.73 -2.03
N LEU A 426 -6.22 0.14 -2.60
CA LEU A 426 -7.60 0.32 -2.13
C LEU A 426 -8.43 -0.96 -2.20
N ASP A 427 -8.22 -1.80 -3.21
CA ASP A 427 -8.87 -3.12 -3.36
C ASP A 427 -8.38 -4.19 -2.34
N SER A 428 -7.57 -3.79 -1.35
CA SER A 428 -7.30 -4.60 -0.16
C SER A 428 -8.20 -4.24 1.03
N ILE A 429 -8.81 -3.05 1.01
CA ILE A 429 -9.72 -2.52 2.04
C ILE A 429 -11.16 -2.37 1.52
N LEU A 430 -11.37 -2.55 0.21
CA LEU A 430 -12.64 -2.42 -0.49
C LEU A 430 -13.08 -3.70 -1.23
N PRO A 431 -14.40 -4.02 -1.22
CA PRO A 431 -15.46 -3.32 -0.50
C PRO A 431 -15.43 -3.68 0.99
N VAL A 432 -15.47 -2.68 1.89
CA VAL A 432 -15.24 -2.83 3.35
C VAL A 432 -15.97 -4.01 4.02
N LYS A 433 -17.15 -4.41 3.52
CA LYS A 433 -17.92 -5.56 4.02
C LYS A 433 -17.19 -6.91 3.89
N ASP A 434 -16.29 -7.05 2.91
CA ASP A 434 -15.60 -8.30 2.57
C ASP A 434 -14.13 -8.30 3.07
N HIS A 435 -13.64 -7.15 3.56
CA HIS A 435 -12.26 -6.89 3.97
C HIS A 435 -12.17 -6.35 5.42
N LEU A 436 -13.10 -6.75 6.30
CA LEU A 436 -13.19 -6.22 7.69
C LEU A 436 -11.95 -6.54 8.55
N ASP A 437 -11.20 -7.56 8.16
CA ASP A 437 -9.90 -7.96 8.70
C ASP A 437 -8.77 -6.98 8.38
N MET A 438 -8.97 -6.05 7.43
CA MET A 438 -8.04 -4.97 7.10
C MET A 438 -8.40 -3.62 7.75
N TRP A 439 -9.43 -3.55 8.60
CA TRP A 439 -9.85 -2.35 9.32
C TRP A 439 -9.67 -2.53 10.84
N PHE A 440 -8.95 -1.62 11.51
CA PHE A 440 -8.47 -1.76 12.88
C PHE A 440 -8.79 -0.54 13.75
N PRO A 441 -8.95 -0.69 15.08
CA PRO A 441 -9.02 0.46 15.98
C PRO A 441 -7.73 1.29 15.88
N LEU A 442 -7.84 2.62 15.81
CA LEU A 442 -6.69 3.50 15.54
C LEU A 442 -5.57 3.35 16.59
N GLU A 443 -5.91 3.04 17.85
CA GLU A 443 -4.91 2.77 18.88
C GLU A 443 -4.02 1.56 18.57
N THR A 444 -4.50 0.61 17.76
CA THR A 444 -3.74 -0.58 17.32
C THR A 444 -2.64 -0.18 16.33
N MET A 445 -2.97 0.66 15.36
CA MET A 445 -2.03 1.09 14.32
C MET A 445 -0.93 1.96 14.95
N LEU A 446 -1.33 2.96 15.75
CA LEU A 446 -0.39 3.82 16.47
C LEU A 446 0.47 3.04 17.48
N THR A 447 -0.10 2.05 18.20
CA THR A 447 0.67 1.14 19.08
C THR A 447 1.74 0.37 18.30
N ASN A 448 1.42 -0.15 17.11
CA ASN A 448 2.38 -0.93 16.33
C ASN A 448 3.47 -0.05 15.69
N TRP A 449 3.18 1.18 15.30
CA TRP A 449 4.22 2.14 14.91
C TRP A 449 5.16 2.44 16.09
N ILE A 450 4.62 2.69 17.29
CA ILE A 450 5.42 2.88 18.52
C ILE A 450 6.21 1.61 18.87
N HIS A 451 5.67 0.42 18.65
CA HIS A 451 6.41 -0.85 18.81
C HIS A 451 7.61 -0.91 17.86
N MET A 452 7.44 -0.55 16.59
CA MET A 452 8.55 -0.50 15.62
C MET A 452 9.65 0.51 15.98
N LEU A 453 9.30 1.63 16.63
CA LEU A 453 10.29 2.54 17.24
C LEU A 453 10.99 1.88 18.44
N ARG A 454 10.23 1.29 19.37
CA ARG A 454 10.75 0.70 20.60
C ARG A 454 11.66 -0.51 20.37
N ILE A 455 11.47 -1.26 19.28
CA ILE A 455 12.38 -2.34 18.87
C ILE A 455 13.49 -1.86 17.92
N GLY A 456 13.47 -0.61 17.47
CA GLY A 456 14.43 -0.05 16.51
C GLY A 456 14.33 -0.60 15.08
N LYS A 457 13.15 -1.07 14.64
CA LYS A 457 12.88 -1.38 13.21
C LYS A 457 12.70 -0.09 12.41
N VAL A 458 12.15 0.94 13.05
CA VAL A 458 12.14 2.32 12.53
C VAL A 458 12.87 3.21 13.53
N THR A 459 13.67 4.14 13.03
CA THR A 459 14.33 5.18 13.85
C THR A 459 14.13 6.54 13.20
N ALA A 460 14.01 7.60 14.00
CA ALA A 460 14.21 8.95 13.50
C ALA A 460 15.73 9.29 13.48
N SER A 461 16.13 10.27 12.67
CA SER A 461 17.48 10.84 12.62
C SER A 461 17.45 12.24 11.96
N PRO A 462 18.32 13.19 12.37
CA PRO A 462 18.38 14.52 11.74
C PRO A 462 18.67 14.40 10.24
N ALA A 463 17.96 15.17 9.41
CA ALA A 463 18.07 15.11 7.95
C ALA A 463 19.52 15.29 7.45
N GLU A 464 20.08 14.27 6.82
CA GLU A 464 21.44 14.30 6.27
C GLU A 464 21.53 15.12 4.98
N LYS A 465 22.75 15.53 4.62
CA LYS A 465 23.03 16.30 3.40
C LYS A 465 23.31 15.45 2.17
N GLU A 466 23.59 14.17 2.37
CA GLU A 466 23.63 13.17 1.31
C GLU A 466 22.32 12.39 1.34
N TYR A 467 21.82 12.02 0.17
CA TYR A 467 20.61 11.23 0.03
C TYR A 467 20.99 9.75 0.12
N PRO A 468 20.62 9.01 1.18
CA PRO A 468 20.47 7.55 1.06
C PRO A 468 19.37 7.24 0.03
N THR A 469 19.23 5.96 -0.35
CA THR A 469 18.20 5.57 -1.33
C THR A 469 16.81 5.99 -0.82
N ALA A 470 16.00 6.62 -1.67
CA ALA A 470 14.81 7.37 -1.25
C ALA A 470 13.72 6.52 -0.56
N VAL A 471 13.86 5.20 -0.62
CA VAL A 471 12.96 4.25 0.07
C VAL A 471 13.49 3.88 1.47
N GLU A 472 14.80 3.83 1.73
CA GLU A 472 15.29 3.52 3.09
C GLU A 472 15.02 4.64 4.10
N ARG A 473 14.83 5.87 3.62
CA ARG A 473 14.65 7.06 4.45
C ARG A 473 13.64 8.04 3.85
N LEU A 474 12.63 8.40 4.66
CA LEU A 474 11.56 9.33 4.31
C LEU A 474 11.46 10.42 5.40
N GLY A 475 11.73 11.67 5.01
CA GLY A 475 11.91 12.78 5.93
C GLY A 475 12.99 12.48 6.99
N SER A 476 12.62 12.62 8.26
CA SER A 476 13.50 12.28 9.38
C SER A 476 13.50 10.79 9.75
N TRP A 477 12.71 9.94 9.09
CA TRP A 477 12.53 8.53 9.48
C TRP A 477 13.31 7.56 8.58
N THR A 478 13.92 6.54 9.19
CA THR A 478 14.65 5.46 8.51
C THR A 478 14.00 4.12 8.82
N TRP A 479 13.76 3.31 7.78
CA TRP A 479 13.25 1.95 7.90
C TRP A 479 14.40 0.93 7.79
N HIS A 480 14.68 0.21 8.87
CA HIS A 480 15.78 -0.75 8.92
C HIS A 480 15.35 -2.11 8.38
N SER A 481 16.20 -2.74 7.58
CA SER A 481 15.94 -4.09 7.06
C SER A 481 15.73 -5.13 8.16
N TYR A 482 16.34 -4.94 9.33
CA TYR A 482 16.07 -5.64 10.59
C TYR A 482 16.64 -4.82 11.77
N SER A 483 16.21 -5.10 13.00
CA SER A 483 16.75 -4.47 14.21
C SER A 483 17.53 -5.43 15.11
N ALA A 484 18.36 -4.88 16.02
CA ALA A 484 19.05 -5.66 17.04
C ALA A 484 18.06 -6.45 17.94
N THR A 485 16.95 -5.84 18.34
CA THR A 485 15.90 -6.50 19.13
C THR A 485 15.25 -7.67 18.37
N GLN A 486 15.09 -7.58 17.05
CA GLN A 486 14.60 -8.70 16.24
C GLN A 486 15.60 -9.86 16.17
N VAL A 487 16.91 -9.57 16.07
CA VAL A 487 17.96 -10.59 16.16
C VAL A 487 17.94 -11.27 17.54
N ASP A 488 17.83 -10.48 18.62
CA ASP A 488 17.72 -10.99 20.00
C ASP A 488 16.51 -11.93 20.16
N SER A 489 15.32 -11.53 19.70
CA SER A 489 14.11 -12.35 19.76
C SER A 489 14.24 -13.63 18.93
N ALA A 490 14.80 -13.56 17.72
CA ALA A 490 15.03 -14.73 16.87
C ALA A 490 16.04 -15.72 17.47
N VAL A 491 17.12 -15.23 18.07
CA VAL A 491 18.08 -16.03 18.85
C VAL A 491 17.37 -16.71 20.03
N VAL A 492 16.54 -15.98 20.77
CA VAL A 492 15.78 -16.52 21.92
C VAL A 492 14.76 -17.57 21.49
N ALA A 493 14.00 -17.38 20.41
CA ALA A 493 13.05 -18.36 19.90
C ALA A 493 13.74 -19.66 19.43
N MET A 494 14.87 -19.53 18.74
CA MET A 494 15.71 -20.65 18.31
C MET A 494 16.34 -21.40 19.51
N ASP A 495 16.79 -20.69 20.56
CA ASP A 495 17.25 -21.28 21.82
C ASP A 495 16.10 -22.03 22.55
N ARG A 496 14.87 -21.47 22.57
CA ARG A 496 13.67 -22.09 23.15
C ARG A 496 13.29 -23.38 22.42
N LEU A 497 13.23 -23.36 21.09
CA LEU A 497 13.00 -24.55 20.26
C LEU A 497 14.05 -25.62 20.54
N SER A 498 15.32 -25.23 20.57
CA SER A 498 16.43 -26.14 20.87
C SER A 498 16.31 -26.77 22.26
N ALA A 499 15.95 -25.98 23.28
CA ALA A 499 15.70 -26.48 24.63
C ALA A 499 14.49 -27.44 24.68
N ALA A 500 13.40 -27.14 23.98
CA ALA A 500 12.20 -27.98 23.93
C ALA A 500 12.47 -29.35 23.26
N ILE A 501 13.36 -29.40 22.27
CA ILE A 501 13.85 -30.64 21.65
C ILE A 501 14.77 -31.39 22.61
N GLU A 502 15.81 -30.75 23.15
CA GLU A 502 16.79 -31.39 24.05
C GLU A 502 16.13 -31.99 25.31
N ALA A 503 15.15 -31.29 25.91
CA ALA A 503 14.40 -31.76 27.07
C ALA A 503 13.58 -33.04 26.79
N ARG A 504 13.33 -33.36 25.51
CA ARG A 504 12.62 -34.57 25.05
C ARG A 504 13.58 -35.65 24.51
N MET A 505 14.90 -35.47 24.66
CA MET A 505 15.93 -36.44 24.28
C MET A 505 16.53 -37.17 25.49
N SER A 506 17.08 -38.37 25.26
CA SER A 506 17.95 -38.99 26.25
C SER A 506 19.27 -38.24 26.34
N SER A 507 19.79 -38.02 27.54
CA SER A 507 21.11 -37.39 27.75
C SER A 507 22.26 -38.14 27.05
N LYS A 508 22.13 -39.45 26.85
CA LYS A 508 23.06 -40.30 26.07
C LYS A 508 22.93 -40.13 24.54
N SER A 509 22.04 -39.27 24.06
CA SER A 509 21.77 -39.00 22.65
C SER A 509 22.03 -37.54 22.26
N LEU A 510 22.43 -36.69 23.22
CA LEU A 510 22.89 -35.33 22.94
C LEU A 510 24.29 -35.38 22.32
N LEU A 511 24.56 -34.49 21.37
CA LEU A 511 25.86 -34.35 20.71
C LEU A 511 26.88 -33.69 21.65
N THR A 512 28.13 -34.16 21.60
CA THR A 512 29.25 -33.61 22.37
C THR A 512 29.81 -32.34 21.70
N VAL A 513 29.01 -31.28 21.69
CA VAL A 513 29.37 -29.96 21.15
C VAL A 513 29.30 -28.88 22.24
N SER A 514 30.08 -27.81 22.07
CA SER A 514 30.13 -26.70 23.02
C SER A 514 28.85 -25.86 22.96
N ARG A 515 28.12 -25.75 24.07
CA ARG A 515 26.86 -24.98 24.12
C ARG A 515 27.10 -23.47 24.19
N GLU A 516 28.23 -23.05 24.76
CA GLU A 516 28.63 -21.64 24.88
C GLU A 516 29.35 -21.13 23.61
N SER A 517 29.53 -21.99 22.61
CA SER A 517 29.99 -21.61 21.27
C SER A 517 28.78 -21.35 20.36
N PRO A 518 28.86 -20.33 19.49
CA PRO A 518 27.81 -20.08 18.50
C PRO A 518 27.75 -21.23 17.49
N LEU A 519 26.60 -21.37 16.83
CA LEU A 519 26.37 -22.45 15.85
C LEU A 519 27.30 -22.35 14.64
N LEU A 520 27.64 -21.13 14.20
CA LEU A 520 28.70 -20.84 13.23
C LEU A 520 29.44 -19.57 13.65
N SER A 521 30.76 -19.53 13.45
CA SER A 521 31.56 -18.32 13.63
C SER A 521 31.60 -17.47 12.35
N ASP A 522 31.98 -16.19 12.48
CA ASP A 522 32.13 -15.29 11.33
C ASP A 522 33.02 -15.86 10.22
N ALA A 523 34.17 -16.42 10.57
CA ALA A 523 35.10 -17.01 9.59
C ALA A 523 34.51 -18.22 8.84
N GLU A 524 33.56 -18.93 9.44
CA GLU A 524 32.84 -20.05 8.81
C GLU A 524 31.70 -19.57 7.91
N LEU A 525 31.14 -18.39 8.20
CA LEU A 525 30.13 -17.71 7.39
C LEU A 525 30.78 -16.97 6.20
N ASP A 526 31.96 -16.37 6.39
CA ASP A 526 32.82 -15.82 5.33
C ASP A 526 33.22 -16.91 4.33
N ALA A 527 33.60 -18.10 4.83
CA ALA A 527 33.91 -19.28 4.01
C ALA A 527 32.70 -19.85 3.26
N ALA A 528 31.47 -19.43 3.61
CA ALA A 528 30.22 -19.73 2.93
C ALA A 528 29.68 -18.55 2.08
N SER A 529 30.46 -17.47 1.95
CA SER A 529 30.12 -16.21 1.27
C SER A 529 28.87 -15.51 1.83
N VAL A 530 28.54 -15.73 3.10
CA VAL A 530 27.40 -15.07 3.77
C VAL A 530 27.76 -13.62 4.09
N ALA A 531 26.95 -12.68 3.60
CA ALA A 531 27.17 -11.23 3.75
C ALA A 531 27.43 -10.80 5.21
N GLU A 532 28.42 -9.92 5.42
CA GLU A 532 28.84 -9.41 6.73
C GLU A 532 27.69 -8.72 7.48
N GLU A 533 26.95 -7.85 6.78
CA GLU A 533 25.71 -7.27 7.26
C GLU A 533 24.51 -8.07 6.74
N CYS A 534 24.06 -9.07 7.50
CA CYS A 534 22.70 -9.61 7.30
C CYS A 534 22.08 -10.14 8.60
N PHE A 535 20.75 -10.17 8.63
CA PHE A 535 19.98 -10.66 9.78
C PHE A 535 20.41 -12.08 10.20
N ILE A 536 20.47 -13.00 9.23
CA ILE A 536 20.72 -14.42 9.52
C ILE A 536 22.14 -14.70 10.01
N ARG A 537 23.17 -13.97 9.53
CA ARG A 537 24.53 -14.01 10.10
C ARG A 537 24.50 -13.61 11.57
N SER A 538 23.82 -12.50 11.86
CA SER A 538 23.67 -11.97 13.22
C SER A 538 22.95 -12.94 14.18
N VAL A 539 22.05 -13.80 13.69
CA VAL A 539 21.41 -14.87 14.48
C VAL A 539 22.36 -16.07 14.66
N LEU A 540 23.01 -16.53 13.59
CA LEU A 540 23.84 -17.74 13.60
C LEU A 540 25.14 -17.59 14.44
N THR A 541 25.71 -16.39 14.53
CA THR A 541 26.85 -16.08 15.41
C THR A 541 26.47 -15.87 16.88
N ARG A 542 25.18 -15.97 17.25
CA ARG A 542 24.68 -15.69 18.61
C ARG A 542 23.83 -16.80 19.24
N VAL A 543 23.21 -17.66 18.43
CA VAL A 543 22.46 -18.84 18.91
C VAL A 543 23.38 -19.89 19.54
N LYS A 544 22.94 -20.52 20.63
CA LYS A 544 23.70 -21.62 21.26
C LYS A 544 23.63 -22.88 20.42
N THR A 545 24.77 -23.54 20.19
CA THR A 545 24.86 -24.74 19.34
C THR A 545 23.89 -25.86 19.82
N PRO A 546 22.85 -26.23 19.03
CA PRO A 546 21.83 -27.19 19.47
C PRO A 546 22.37 -28.63 19.44
N ARG A 547 22.31 -29.37 20.55
CA ARG A 547 23.04 -30.66 20.70
C ARG A 547 22.31 -31.85 20.08
N PHE A 548 21.72 -31.67 18.91
CA PHE A 548 21.00 -32.68 18.13
C PHE A 548 21.19 -32.44 16.62
N LYS A 549 20.83 -33.43 15.79
CA LYS A 549 21.04 -33.37 14.32
C LYS A 549 19.87 -32.76 13.57
N PHE A 550 18.63 -33.03 13.97
CA PHE A 550 17.42 -32.59 13.25
C PHE A 550 16.57 -31.64 14.08
N ILE A 551 16.39 -30.40 13.58
CA ILE A 551 15.57 -29.36 14.23
C ILE A 551 14.09 -29.45 13.84
N ALA A 552 13.83 -29.88 12.61
CA ALA A 552 12.50 -30.14 12.07
C ALA A 552 12.55 -31.47 11.26
N PRO A 553 11.40 -32.04 10.83
CA PRO A 553 11.38 -33.31 10.12
C PRO A 553 12.29 -33.32 8.88
N GLY A 554 13.43 -34.01 8.98
CA GLY A 554 14.40 -34.12 7.90
C GLY A 554 15.21 -32.85 7.59
N LEU A 555 15.20 -31.81 8.43
CA LEU A 555 16.05 -30.62 8.27
C LEU A 555 17.21 -30.67 9.28
N GLU A 556 18.45 -30.58 8.79
CA GLU A 556 19.66 -30.75 9.60
C GLU A 556 20.21 -29.43 10.15
N VAL A 557 20.68 -29.47 11.40
CA VAL A 557 21.46 -28.42 12.05
C VAL A 557 22.89 -28.42 11.48
N PRO A 558 23.48 -27.28 11.07
CA PRO A 558 24.77 -27.20 10.38
C PRO A 558 25.99 -27.35 11.31
N HIS A 559 26.16 -28.52 11.93
CA HIS A 559 27.32 -28.88 12.78
C HIS A 559 28.67 -29.06 12.04
N ASP A 560 28.70 -28.80 10.74
CA ASP A 560 29.87 -28.96 9.88
C ASP A 560 29.90 -27.76 8.92
N ALA A 561 30.76 -26.79 9.24
CA ALA A 561 30.89 -25.55 8.47
C ALA A 561 31.35 -25.79 7.02
N SER A 562 32.20 -26.79 6.77
CA SER A 562 32.60 -27.16 5.41
C SER A 562 31.41 -27.69 4.61
N ALA A 563 30.59 -28.53 5.24
CA ALA A 563 29.37 -29.04 4.62
C ALA A 563 28.23 -28.01 4.57
N PHE A 564 28.26 -26.95 5.38
CA PHE A 564 27.35 -25.80 5.28
C PHE A 564 27.73 -24.93 4.08
N ALA A 565 29.00 -24.50 3.98
CA ALA A 565 29.52 -23.72 2.87
C ALA A 565 29.29 -24.41 1.52
N ALA A 566 29.66 -25.70 1.40
CA ALA A 566 29.51 -26.49 0.18
C ALA A 566 28.05 -26.76 -0.27
N ARG A 567 27.04 -26.36 0.53
CA ARG A 567 25.62 -26.42 0.16
C ARG A 567 25.04 -25.09 -0.27
N GLN A 568 25.73 -23.97 -0.04
CA GLN A 568 25.24 -22.67 -0.51
C GLN A 568 25.25 -22.64 -2.05
N LYS A 569 24.26 -21.93 -2.61
CA LYS A 569 24.03 -21.83 -4.05
C LYS A 569 23.72 -20.43 -4.54
N PHE A 570 23.49 -19.49 -3.63
CA PHE A 570 22.93 -18.18 -3.91
C PHE A 570 23.71 -17.03 -3.27
N THR A 571 24.67 -17.35 -2.38
CA THR A 571 25.48 -16.40 -1.59
C THR A 571 26.67 -15.84 -2.39
N ASP A 572 27.24 -16.65 -3.28
CA ASP A 572 28.37 -16.31 -4.15
C ASP A 572 27.96 -15.88 -5.57
N VAL A 573 26.68 -15.97 -5.90
CA VAL A 573 26.16 -15.64 -7.25
C VAL A 573 26.21 -14.13 -7.47
N PRO A 574 26.90 -13.64 -8.53
CA PRO A 574 26.92 -12.22 -8.87
C PRO A 574 25.50 -11.67 -9.05
N ARG A 575 25.30 -10.43 -8.61
CA ARG A 575 24.01 -9.73 -8.69
C ARG A 575 24.11 -8.51 -9.57
N TYR A 576 22.97 -8.07 -10.10
CA TYR A 576 22.90 -6.71 -10.64
C TYR A 576 22.99 -5.73 -9.47
N LEU A 577 24.01 -4.87 -9.48
CA LEU A 577 24.15 -3.76 -8.55
C LEU A 577 23.77 -2.49 -9.32
N ASP A 578 22.55 -2.02 -9.09
CA ASP A 578 22.14 -0.69 -9.53
C ASP A 578 22.79 0.34 -8.59
N PRO A 579 23.44 1.41 -9.10
CA PRO A 579 24.03 2.44 -8.24
C PRO A 579 23.02 3.16 -7.34
N ASP A 580 21.76 3.23 -7.75
CA ASP A 580 20.72 4.03 -7.07
C ASP A 580 19.86 3.19 -6.09
N TRP A 581 20.09 1.88 -6.01
CA TRP A 581 19.37 0.94 -5.14
C TRP A 581 20.34 0.17 -4.23
N GLY A 582 19.95 -0.07 -2.98
CA GLY A 582 20.86 -0.43 -1.90
C GLY A 582 21.49 -1.84 -1.93
N ARG A 583 22.20 -2.19 -0.85
CA ARG A 583 22.90 -3.47 -0.72
C ARG A 583 21.94 -4.66 -0.80
N ILE A 584 22.38 -5.78 -1.38
CA ILE A 584 21.60 -7.01 -1.48
C ILE A 584 22.00 -7.98 -0.35
N ALA A 585 21.02 -8.61 0.28
CA ALA A 585 21.17 -9.74 1.18
C ALA A 585 20.78 -11.04 0.45
N PRO A 586 21.74 -11.89 0.03
CA PRO A 586 21.43 -13.14 -0.68
C PRO A 586 20.88 -14.23 0.26
N PRO A 587 20.02 -15.14 -0.23
CA PRO A 587 19.36 -16.14 0.60
C PRO A 587 20.32 -17.27 1.02
N VAL A 588 20.48 -17.44 2.33
CA VAL A 588 21.36 -18.44 2.96
C VAL A 588 20.56 -19.69 3.29
N LEU A 589 21.04 -20.88 2.90
CA LEU A 589 20.45 -22.15 3.32
C LEU A 589 20.83 -22.47 4.77
N ILE A 590 19.88 -22.29 5.69
CA ILE A 590 20.04 -22.39 7.14
C ILE A 590 19.99 -23.87 7.58
N PHE A 591 18.89 -24.55 7.26
CA PHE A 591 18.65 -25.95 7.66
C PHE A 591 18.32 -26.81 6.44
N ALA A 592 19.32 -27.55 5.94
CA ALA A 592 19.22 -28.33 4.71
C ALA A 592 18.66 -29.74 4.94
N ASN A 593 17.92 -30.26 3.95
CA ASN A 593 17.77 -31.70 3.77
C ASN A 593 18.98 -32.27 3.02
N THR A 594 19.64 -33.29 3.55
CA THR A 594 20.86 -33.87 2.99
C THR A 594 20.65 -34.94 1.92
N LYS A 595 19.39 -35.22 1.53
CA LYS A 595 19.03 -36.37 0.66
C LYS A 595 18.11 -36.03 -0.50
N ARG A 596 17.46 -34.87 -0.46
CA ARG A 596 16.50 -34.41 -1.47
C ARG A 596 17.00 -33.08 -2.03
N THR A 597 16.70 -32.87 -3.30
CA THR A 597 16.90 -31.64 -4.04
C THR A 597 15.67 -31.47 -4.93
N ILE A 598 15.37 -30.25 -5.33
CA ILE A 598 14.42 -29.95 -6.38
C ILE A 598 15.18 -29.49 -7.64
N HIS A 599 14.50 -29.49 -8.79
CA HIS A 599 14.99 -28.80 -9.97
C HIS A 599 14.79 -27.29 -9.81
N PHE A 600 15.73 -26.47 -10.28
CA PHE A 600 15.50 -25.04 -10.41
C PHE A 600 14.28 -24.79 -11.32
N ASN A 601 13.42 -23.85 -10.95
CA ASN A 601 12.16 -23.56 -11.64
C ASN A 601 11.83 -22.06 -11.51
N GLU A 602 10.76 -21.62 -12.16
CA GLU A 602 10.35 -20.21 -12.10
C GLU A 602 10.02 -19.74 -10.68
N GLU A 603 9.41 -20.56 -9.81
CA GLU A 603 9.18 -20.18 -8.41
C GLU A 603 10.49 -19.86 -7.68
N ILE A 604 11.49 -20.73 -7.77
CA ILE A 604 12.83 -20.52 -7.19
C ILE A 604 13.56 -19.34 -7.85
N ARG A 605 13.29 -19.06 -9.13
CA ARG A 605 13.76 -17.85 -9.81
C ARG A 605 13.19 -16.60 -9.13
N TRP A 606 11.86 -16.46 -9.07
CA TRP A 606 11.19 -15.27 -8.54
C TRP A 606 11.40 -15.08 -7.02
N LEU A 607 11.60 -16.15 -6.25
CA LEU A 607 11.90 -16.08 -4.81
C LEU A 607 13.30 -15.52 -4.48
N PHE A 608 14.30 -15.80 -5.32
CA PHE A 608 15.72 -15.61 -4.94
C PHE A 608 16.54 -14.77 -5.93
N PHE A 609 15.92 -14.25 -7.00
CA PHE A 609 16.57 -13.46 -8.05
C PHE A 609 15.64 -12.38 -8.60
N LYS A 610 16.21 -11.21 -8.93
CA LYS A 610 15.51 -10.18 -9.71
C LYS A 610 15.53 -10.51 -11.20
N HIS A 611 14.65 -9.90 -11.99
CA HIS A 611 14.54 -10.18 -13.43
C HIS A 611 15.87 -9.98 -14.21
N HIS A 612 16.69 -9.03 -13.76
CA HIS A 612 17.98 -8.67 -14.35
C HIS A 612 19.20 -9.38 -13.74
N ASP A 613 19.03 -10.24 -12.73
CA ASP A 613 20.16 -10.97 -12.14
C ASP A 613 20.78 -11.97 -13.14
N PRO A 614 22.12 -12.12 -13.18
CA PRO A 614 22.82 -13.08 -14.03
C PRO A 614 22.71 -14.51 -13.47
N ILE A 615 21.50 -15.07 -13.52
CA ILE A 615 21.15 -16.40 -13.00
C ILE A 615 21.99 -17.50 -13.71
N PRO A 616 22.83 -18.26 -12.98
CA PRO A 616 23.68 -19.31 -13.56
C PRO A 616 22.99 -20.68 -13.67
N TYR A 617 21.68 -20.75 -13.38
CA TYR A 617 20.92 -21.99 -13.21
C TYR A 617 19.88 -22.23 -14.31
N THR A 618 19.70 -23.50 -14.66
CA THR A 618 18.73 -24.00 -15.65
C THR A 618 17.77 -25.00 -15.00
N ASP A 619 16.70 -25.38 -15.70
CA ASP A 619 15.74 -26.41 -15.28
C ASP A 619 16.36 -27.79 -14.96
N ARG A 620 17.61 -28.01 -15.36
CA ARG A 620 18.38 -29.25 -15.10
C ARG A 620 19.12 -29.21 -13.76
N ASP A 621 19.37 -28.02 -13.22
CA ASP A 621 20.18 -27.82 -12.03
C ASP A 621 19.42 -28.17 -10.76
N ARG A 622 20.15 -28.75 -9.79
CA ARG A 622 19.56 -29.35 -8.59
C ARG A 622 19.81 -28.47 -7.37
N ILE A 623 18.76 -27.80 -6.93
CA ILE A 623 18.76 -26.91 -5.78
C ILE A 623 18.49 -27.74 -4.52
N PRO A 624 19.27 -27.58 -3.43
CA PRO A 624 18.95 -28.19 -2.13
C PRO A 624 17.56 -27.75 -1.64
N VAL A 625 16.91 -28.58 -0.82
CA VAL A 625 15.63 -28.22 -0.17
C VAL A 625 15.84 -28.05 1.33
N GLY A 626 15.09 -27.15 1.96
CA GLY A 626 15.29 -26.77 3.35
C GLY A 626 14.80 -25.36 3.66
N LEU A 627 15.17 -24.88 4.85
CA LEU A 627 14.89 -23.51 5.28
C LEU A 627 15.98 -22.56 4.81
N TYR A 628 15.61 -21.59 3.98
CA TYR A 628 16.43 -20.46 3.56
C TYR A 628 16.08 -19.20 4.38
N SER A 629 17.05 -18.29 4.56
CA SER A 629 16.73 -16.90 4.90
C SER A 629 15.97 -16.22 3.75
N GLU A 630 15.42 -15.04 4.02
CA GLU A 630 14.87 -14.21 2.96
C GLU A 630 15.94 -13.77 1.95
N PHE A 631 15.50 -13.44 0.73
CA PHE A 631 16.26 -12.65 -0.24
C PHE A 631 15.75 -11.21 -0.20
N THR A 632 16.64 -10.24 0.04
CA THR A 632 16.21 -8.84 0.22
C THR A 632 17.12 -7.89 -0.56
N HIS A 633 16.51 -6.95 -1.27
CA HIS A 633 17.19 -5.81 -1.88
C HIS A 633 16.94 -4.60 -0.98
N ARG A 634 17.98 -4.06 -0.33
CA ARG A 634 17.81 -2.81 0.44
C ARG A 634 17.49 -1.67 -0.53
N GLY A 635 16.67 -0.70 -0.12
CA GLY A 635 16.11 0.32 -1.01
C GLY A 635 14.82 -0.07 -1.75
N GLU A 636 14.18 -1.21 -1.44
CA GLU A 636 12.81 -1.51 -1.89
C GLU A 636 11.78 -1.36 -0.74
N TYR A 637 10.49 -1.28 -1.07
CA TYR A 637 9.43 -0.91 -0.12
C TYR A 637 9.12 -1.96 0.98
N ASP A 638 9.40 -3.26 0.76
CA ASP A 638 9.20 -4.31 1.77
C ASP A 638 10.52 -5.03 2.09
N VAL A 639 11.41 -4.32 2.79
CA VAL A 639 12.65 -4.92 3.31
C VAL A 639 12.40 -5.59 4.67
N ALA A 640 12.31 -6.91 4.60
CA ALA A 640 12.05 -7.82 5.72
C ALA A 640 13.09 -8.95 5.78
N GLU A 641 14.36 -8.61 6.07
CA GLU A 641 15.44 -9.61 6.23
C GLU A 641 15.16 -10.60 7.38
N GLU A 642 14.26 -10.26 8.31
CA GLU A 642 13.76 -11.17 9.35
C GLU A 642 12.86 -12.32 8.82
N GLY A 643 12.65 -12.40 7.51
CA GLY A 643 11.89 -13.43 6.81
C GLY A 643 12.61 -14.77 6.60
N PHE A 644 11.92 -15.70 5.94
CA PHE A 644 12.45 -17.03 5.57
C PHE A 644 11.65 -17.64 4.41
N ARG A 645 12.28 -18.52 3.63
CA ARG A 645 11.58 -19.38 2.63
C ARG A 645 11.80 -20.86 2.93
N LEU A 646 10.72 -21.64 3.02
CA LEU A 646 10.79 -23.09 3.26
C LEU A 646 10.62 -23.86 1.96
N LEU A 647 11.73 -24.16 1.28
CA LEU A 647 11.71 -24.88 0.01
C LEU A 647 11.53 -26.40 0.23
N LEU A 648 10.50 -27.00 -0.38
CA LEU A 648 10.12 -28.41 -0.21
C LEU A 648 10.34 -29.24 -1.49
N PRO A 649 10.61 -30.56 -1.39
CA PRO A 649 10.87 -31.44 -2.55
C PRO A 649 9.60 -32.10 -3.12
N PHE A 650 8.47 -31.40 -3.06
CA PHE A 650 7.16 -31.81 -3.55
C PHE A 650 6.24 -30.57 -3.58
N THR A 651 5.20 -30.62 -4.40
CA THR A 651 4.12 -29.61 -4.41
C THR A 651 2.93 -30.07 -3.57
N PHE A 652 2.13 -29.13 -3.08
CA PHE A 652 0.82 -29.42 -2.49
C PHE A 652 -0.25 -29.74 -3.56
N ARG A 653 -1.35 -30.37 -3.15
CA ARG A 653 -2.45 -30.75 -4.05
C ARG A 653 -3.32 -29.53 -4.37
N PRO A 654 -3.53 -29.18 -5.65
CA PRO A 654 -4.50 -28.16 -6.01
C PRO A 654 -5.93 -28.64 -5.78
N ASP A 655 -6.59 -27.97 -4.84
CA ASP A 655 -8.03 -27.89 -4.60
C ASP A 655 -8.80 -29.14 -4.11
N TRP A 656 -9.80 -28.86 -3.24
CA TRP A 656 -11.18 -29.39 -3.23
C TRP A 656 -11.82 -29.51 -1.82
N ASN A 657 -11.11 -29.21 -0.73
CA ASN A 657 -11.71 -29.23 0.62
C ASN A 657 -11.20 -28.10 1.56
N LYS A 658 -11.77 -28.00 2.76
CA LYS A 658 -11.39 -27.02 3.80
C LYS A 658 -10.11 -27.44 4.58
N GLU A 659 -9.41 -28.47 4.10
CA GLU A 659 -8.44 -29.27 4.84
C GLU A 659 -7.06 -29.35 4.16
N GLY A 660 -6.92 -28.89 2.92
CA GLY A 660 -5.64 -28.75 2.21
C GLY A 660 -4.74 -27.65 2.80
N ALA A 661 -3.48 -27.63 2.36
CA ALA A 661 -2.43 -26.77 2.91
C ALA A 661 -2.72 -25.26 2.74
N ARG A 662 -2.29 -24.46 3.71
CA ARG A 662 -2.56 -23.02 3.76
C ARG A 662 -1.32 -22.17 3.96
N LYS A 663 -1.42 -20.99 3.36
CA LYS A 663 -0.60 -19.80 3.60
C LYS A 663 -0.95 -19.23 4.98
N SER A 664 -0.07 -18.41 5.56
CA SER A 664 -0.22 -17.87 6.93
C SER A 664 -1.29 -16.77 7.03
N ASP A 665 -1.61 -16.08 5.94
CA ASP A 665 -2.83 -15.27 5.77
C ASP A 665 -4.15 -16.10 5.89
N GLY A 666 -4.07 -17.43 5.82
CA GLY A 666 -5.22 -18.34 5.84
C GLY A 666 -5.80 -18.67 4.45
N SER A 667 -5.22 -18.18 3.36
CA SER A 667 -5.56 -18.60 1.99
C SER A 667 -4.91 -19.96 1.64
N LEU A 668 -5.24 -20.56 0.50
CA LEU A 668 -4.69 -21.87 0.11
C LEU A 668 -3.28 -21.72 -0.48
N VAL A 669 -2.42 -22.72 -0.27
CA VAL A 669 -1.15 -22.81 -1.00
C VAL A 669 -1.43 -22.98 -2.49
N SER A 670 -0.75 -22.18 -3.30
CA SER A 670 -0.93 -22.08 -4.74
C SER A 670 -0.63 -23.39 -5.45
N ARG A 671 -1.35 -23.65 -6.55
CA ARG A 671 -1.14 -24.83 -7.38
C ARG A 671 0.32 -24.94 -7.82
N ALA A 672 0.92 -26.09 -7.54
CA ALA A 672 2.30 -26.41 -7.87
C ALA A 672 3.38 -25.57 -7.16
N SER A 673 3.03 -24.81 -6.11
CA SER A 673 4.03 -24.20 -5.23
C SER A 673 4.81 -25.25 -4.44
N VAL A 674 6.09 -24.96 -4.21
CA VAL A 674 7.02 -25.71 -3.36
C VAL A 674 7.58 -24.90 -2.17
N SER A 675 7.22 -23.63 -2.03
CA SER A 675 7.78 -22.71 -1.01
C SER A 675 6.77 -22.16 0.00
N GLU A 676 5.49 -22.10 -0.36
CA GLU A 676 4.49 -21.23 0.30
C GLU A 676 3.98 -21.73 1.66
N LEU A 677 4.43 -22.89 2.16
CA LEU A 677 4.03 -23.36 3.49
C LEU A 677 4.63 -22.47 4.58
N PHE A 678 3.80 -22.08 5.55
CA PHE A 678 4.08 -21.03 6.56
C PHE A 678 4.33 -19.61 6.00
N GLN A 679 4.36 -19.38 4.68
CA GLN A 679 4.62 -18.07 4.08
C GLN A 679 3.43 -17.11 4.19
N PHE A 680 3.65 -15.84 3.84
CA PHE A 680 2.65 -14.75 3.84
C PHE A 680 2.23 -14.31 5.24
N GLY A 681 3.02 -13.39 5.79
CA GLY A 681 2.67 -12.66 7.01
C GLY A 681 1.63 -11.59 6.75
N TYR A 682 1.28 -10.84 7.79
CA TYR A 682 0.43 -9.66 7.67
C TYR A 682 1.16 -8.55 6.90
N HIS A 683 0.58 -8.07 5.79
CA HIS A 683 1.02 -6.84 5.13
C HIS A 683 0.11 -5.69 5.58
N PRO A 684 0.60 -4.70 6.35
CA PRO A 684 -0.23 -3.67 6.98
C PRO A 684 -0.99 -2.75 6.01
N PHE A 685 -0.68 -2.81 4.72
CA PHE A 685 -1.31 -2.02 3.65
C PHE A 685 -2.09 -2.88 2.65
N GLY A 686 -2.24 -4.18 2.97
CA GLY A 686 -2.80 -5.20 2.10
C GLY A 686 -1.91 -5.52 0.90
N GLY A 687 -1.99 -6.75 0.40
CA GLY A 687 -1.07 -7.26 -0.63
C GLY A 687 -0.43 -8.59 -0.23
N GLU A 688 -0.06 -9.38 -1.23
CA GLU A 688 0.15 -10.84 -1.07
C GLU A 688 1.60 -11.26 -0.77
N TRP A 689 2.53 -10.38 -0.36
CA TRP A 689 3.97 -10.66 -0.56
C TRP A 689 4.91 -10.63 0.66
N ARG A 690 4.46 -10.22 1.85
CA ARG A 690 5.34 -10.10 3.01
C ARG A 690 5.74 -11.46 3.60
N PRO A 691 7.03 -11.73 3.91
CA PRO A 691 7.45 -12.95 4.60
C PRO A 691 6.82 -13.10 6.00
N GLN A 692 6.70 -14.33 6.49
CA GLN A 692 6.50 -14.55 7.93
C GLN A 692 7.83 -14.40 8.68
N ARG A 693 7.79 -13.95 9.94
CA ARG A 693 8.99 -13.72 10.75
C ARG A 693 9.65 -15.04 11.16
N PHE A 694 10.99 -15.14 11.02
CA PHE A 694 11.77 -16.32 11.41
C PHE A 694 11.55 -16.72 12.88
N GLU A 695 11.43 -15.74 13.79
CA GLU A 695 11.07 -15.96 15.20
C GLU A 695 9.77 -16.77 15.34
N LYS A 696 8.72 -16.37 14.61
CA LYS A 696 7.39 -17.00 14.67
C LYS A 696 7.41 -18.42 14.12
N LEU A 697 8.27 -18.71 13.13
CA LEU A 697 8.51 -20.07 12.68
C LEU A 697 9.18 -20.94 13.76
N MET A 698 10.21 -20.42 14.44
CA MET A 698 10.90 -21.16 15.50
C MET A 698 9.97 -21.45 16.68
N ASP A 699 9.16 -20.47 17.08
CA ASP A 699 8.14 -20.64 18.13
C ASP A 699 7.01 -21.60 17.69
N ARG A 700 6.57 -21.56 16.42
CA ARG A 700 5.58 -22.53 15.91
C ARG A 700 6.12 -23.95 15.84
N TRP A 701 7.38 -24.13 15.43
CA TRP A 701 8.08 -25.41 15.47
C TRP A 701 8.27 -25.92 16.91
N ARG A 702 8.46 -25.00 17.88
CA ARG A 702 8.49 -25.33 19.31
C ARG A 702 7.15 -25.90 19.74
N GLU A 703 6.05 -25.24 19.43
CA GLU A 703 4.69 -25.72 19.76
C GLU A 703 4.37 -27.11 19.18
N LEU A 704 4.83 -27.41 17.95
CA LEU A 704 4.68 -28.75 17.35
C LEU A 704 5.48 -29.82 18.10
N VAL A 705 6.68 -29.49 18.59
CA VAL A 705 7.49 -30.36 19.46
C VAL A 705 6.86 -30.49 20.85
N GLU A 706 6.27 -29.43 21.38
CA GLU A 706 5.77 -29.37 22.75
C GLU A 706 4.43 -30.10 22.93
N SER A 707 3.51 -29.91 21.98
CA SER A 707 2.26 -30.67 21.83
C SER A 707 2.48 -32.15 21.47
N GLY A 708 3.66 -32.50 20.93
CA GLY A 708 4.03 -33.85 20.54
C GLY A 708 3.59 -34.26 19.13
N VAL A 709 3.01 -33.35 18.34
CA VAL A 709 2.75 -33.53 16.89
C VAL A 709 4.06 -33.90 16.17
N TRP A 710 5.14 -33.19 16.50
CA TRP A 710 6.52 -33.52 16.11
C TRP A 710 7.22 -34.30 17.21
N ARG A 711 7.14 -35.63 17.13
CA ARG A 711 7.79 -36.54 18.08
C ARG A 711 9.32 -36.45 17.98
N VAL A 712 9.98 -36.19 19.12
CA VAL A 712 11.45 -36.20 19.25
C VAL A 712 11.98 -37.63 19.39
N GLY A 713 13.27 -37.83 19.09
CA GLY A 713 13.99 -39.09 19.26
C GLY A 713 15.51 -38.89 19.36
N LYS A 714 16.27 -39.97 19.24
CA LYS A 714 17.73 -40.01 19.49
C LYS A 714 18.62 -39.09 18.63
N ASN A 715 18.06 -38.37 17.66
CA ASN A 715 18.78 -37.47 16.76
C ASN A 715 18.16 -36.05 16.71
N GLY A 716 17.19 -35.73 17.58
CA GLY A 716 16.31 -34.56 17.43
C GLY A 716 14.92 -34.94 16.93
N VAL A 717 14.25 -34.06 16.18
CA VAL A 717 12.89 -34.28 15.65
C VAL A 717 12.85 -35.48 14.68
N LYS A 718 11.83 -36.33 14.80
CA LYS A 718 11.68 -37.53 13.96
C LYS A 718 10.81 -37.26 12.73
N GLY A 719 11.36 -37.55 11.56
CA GLY A 719 10.65 -37.58 10.29
C GLY A 719 11.61 -37.43 9.12
N GLY A 720 11.08 -37.56 7.90
CA GLY A 720 11.67 -36.96 6.72
C GLY A 720 10.95 -35.65 6.38
N ILE A 721 11.48 -34.89 5.43
CA ILE A 721 10.88 -33.64 4.95
C ILE A 721 9.49 -33.86 4.31
N ASP A 722 9.19 -35.07 3.86
CA ASP A 722 7.84 -35.46 3.42
C ASP A 722 6.78 -35.36 4.55
N LYS A 723 7.18 -35.19 5.81
CA LYS A 723 6.25 -34.95 6.93
C LYS A 723 5.50 -33.62 6.82
N PHE A 724 6.09 -32.60 6.16
CA PHE A 724 5.39 -31.34 5.88
C PHE A 724 4.18 -31.51 4.94
N GLN A 725 4.03 -32.67 4.26
CA GLN A 725 2.81 -33.00 3.51
C GLN A 725 1.57 -33.19 4.39
N ASP A 726 1.72 -33.42 5.70
CA ASP A 726 0.59 -33.47 6.66
C ASP A 726 -0.40 -32.30 6.46
N ALA A 727 0.13 -31.10 6.18
CA ALA A 727 -0.64 -29.88 5.96
C ALA A 727 -1.75 -30.04 4.91
N ASP A 728 -1.54 -30.94 3.93
CA ASP A 728 -2.44 -31.24 2.82
C ASP A 728 -3.52 -32.29 3.16
N TYR A 729 -3.46 -32.87 4.37
CA TYR A 729 -4.30 -33.96 4.85
C TYR A 729 -5.04 -33.58 6.15
N GLY A 730 -5.59 -32.37 6.21
CA GLY A 730 -6.39 -31.89 7.35
C GLY A 730 -5.59 -31.24 8.48
N HIS A 731 -4.27 -31.36 8.48
CA HIS A 731 -3.39 -30.78 9.50
C HIS A 731 -2.87 -29.38 9.16
N TRP A 732 -3.43 -28.67 8.16
CA TRP A 732 -2.93 -27.34 7.77
C TRP A 732 -2.75 -26.37 8.94
N ARG A 733 -3.61 -26.43 9.97
CA ARG A 733 -3.52 -25.60 11.18
C ARG A 733 -2.22 -25.83 11.95
N ASP A 734 -1.70 -27.05 11.99
CA ASP A 734 -0.42 -27.36 12.61
C ASP A 734 0.73 -26.67 11.85
N TYR A 735 0.58 -26.50 10.54
CA TYR A 735 1.57 -25.91 9.62
C TYR A 735 1.23 -24.47 9.19
N TRP A 736 0.49 -23.76 10.05
CA TRP A 736 0.04 -22.38 9.88
C TRP A 736 0.60 -21.52 11.02
N ILE A 737 1.01 -20.29 10.70
CA ILE A 737 1.32 -19.24 11.67
C ILE A 737 0.21 -18.18 11.51
N PRO A 738 -0.54 -17.81 12.55
CA PRO A 738 -1.53 -16.74 12.43
C PRO A 738 -0.86 -15.42 12.03
N PRO A 739 -1.51 -14.57 11.23
CA PRO A 739 -1.00 -13.25 10.91
C PRO A 739 -1.06 -12.37 12.17
N ASP A 740 0.04 -11.70 12.49
CA ASP A 740 0.13 -10.69 13.55
C ASP A 740 0.93 -9.47 13.08
N TRP A 741 0.73 -8.35 13.78
CA TRP A 741 1.37 -7.05 13.49
C TRP A 741 2.87 -7.04 13.85
#